data_AF-A0A536ABC7-F1
#
_entry.id   AF-A0A536ABC7-F1
#
_cell.length_a   1.000
_cell.length_b   1.000
_cell.length_c   1.000
_cell.angle_alpha   90.00
_cell.angle_beta   90.00
_cell.angle_gamma   90.00
#
_symmetry.space_group_name_H-M   'P 1'
#
loop_
_entity.id
_entity.type
_entity.pdbx_description
1 polymer ?
#
loop_
_entity_poly.entity_id
_entity_poly.type
_entity_poly.pdbx_seq_one_letter_code
_entity_poly.pdbx_strand_id
1 'polypeptide(L)'
;MFRGLTFALAFTFTASFVQLTATTAVAIDLQPTTTIYLPNITKMLGGQDGWNTPFIVQNVGASATNLTFEFRRFSDGAVVKSRTVAGLAPGTSVFHCPNCDNELAAGGQYSVVIKSFGSPVVAVVNEHQNEANPQRQEALSYDGLTFGSTKVYLPYVSALSGGFYCTVISQNLGSAPASVTADFKSYDGQKTAQLARTIVAGGSQFIDPRFEPNLTAGTEYAVTLSSTQPLGVVVNCHNDDASNELRAFAPYVSKNVAGRTSRVVVQNIGTTPAQPVLHWGSLGGPITTFLNGPASVAPGAVWTYDFASSSVPDGERSIYVGGGQFAVLVDTRSTTTAMGFTGGAEYANRVYLPNITRTLGGPSGWTTPIVVQSQDGWAATLKWYRFADGVLVHTQLLSFGFEPGMSIKVDPRSIPQLSDDTQYAVTIEAARGGVGAVVLELNDRGGDSAMAYEGMVQSPSAAFGTSSCSPTADVSGASFICRFYGLPPGATPINYKLSIPGQADFTEQIAEAVASDGSYHITIAAFSLGLRTATVTAGAVSKSASFTVNSPTFGVQITQSQNGMVAATTKAGAACIAYAELPDKSFVASNLLVVVKTADGVGKVSWTYPTQPGAGTATHFVECVSNGETHLASAPFNLP
;
A
#
# COMPACT_ATOMS: atom_id res chain seq x y z
N MET A 1 -35.80 -86.77 -2.50
CA MET A 1 -34.70 -86.98 -3.47
C MET A 1 -35.19 -86.53 -4.83
N PHE A 2 -34.51 -85.55 -5.46
CA PHE A 2 -34.63 -85.09 -6.87
C PHE A 2 -36.01 -84.55 -7.32
N ARG A 3 -36.20 -83.54 -8.17
CA ARG A 3 -35.40 -82.58 -8.97
C ARG A 3 -36.46 -81.52 -9.39
N GLY A 4 -36.27 -80.22 -9.19
CA GLY A 4 -35.73 -79.30 -10.20
C GLY A 4 -36.78 -78.84 -11.25
N LEU A 5 -37.17 -77.57 -11.22
CA LEU A 5 -37.44 -76.76 -12.43
C LEU A 5 -37.49 -75.26 -12.08
N THR A 6 -36.69 -74.47 -12.77
CA THR A 6 -36.54 -73.02 -12.64
C THR A 6 -37.48 -72.32 -13.64
N PHE A 7 -38.24 -71.31 -13.22
CA PHE A 7 -38.99 -70.42 -14.10
C PHE A 7 -38.60 -68.96 -13.81
N ALA A 8 -38.24 -68.23 -14.87
CA ALA A 8 -37.85 -66.83 -14.84
C ALA A 8 -39.08 -65.91 -14.79
N LEU A 9 -39.02 -64.85 -13.98
CA LEU A 9 -40.04 -63.80 -13.90
C LEU A 9 -39.43 -62.46 -14.33
N ALA A 10 -39.97 -61.87 -15.40
CA ALA A 10 -39.60 -60.54 -15.87
C ALA A 10 -40.38 -59.47 -15.09
N PHE A 11 -39.66 -58.49 -14.53
CA PHE A 11 -40.24 -57.33 -13.85
C PHE A 11 -40.33 -56.14 -14.81
N THR A 12 -41.55 -55.63 -15.00
CA THR A 12 -41.89 -54.40 -15.72
C THR A 12 -41.62 -53.18 -14.83
N PHE A 13 -40.78 -52.26 -15.30
CA PHE A 13 -40.51 -50.97 -14.66
C PHE A 13 -41.56 -49.93 -15.06
N THR A 14 -42.34 -49.44 -14.11
CA THR A 14 -43.22 -48.27 -14.26
C THR A 14 -42.44 -46.99 -13.94
N ALA A 15 -42.21 -46.15 -14.95
CA ALA A 15 -41.62 -44.82 -14.77
C ALA A 15 -42.62 -43.87 -14.10
N SER A 16 -42.26 -43.37 -12.91
CA SER A 16 -42.98 -42.29 -12.24
C SER A 16 -42.33 -40.96 -12.62
N PHE A 17 -43.08 -40.07 -13.28
CA PHE A 17 -42.65 -38.70 -13.55
C PHE A 17 -42.68 -37.90 -12.24
N VAL A 18 -41.51 -37.60 -11.67
CA VAL A 18 -41.37 -36.61 -10.60
C VAL A 18 -41.35 -35.22 -11.25
N GLN A 19 -42.39 -34.43 -11.04
CA GLN A 19 -42.34 -32.99 -11.31
C GLN A 19 -41.32 -32.36 -10.36
N LEU A 20 -40.16 -31.97 -10.89
CA LEU A 20 -39.22 -31.08 -10.22
C LEU A 20 -39.87 -29.69 -10.15
N THR A 21 -40.47 -29.36 -9.02
CA THR A 21 -40.71 -27.96 -8.66
C THR A 21 -39.36 -27.28 -8.53
N ALA A 22 -39.14 -26.20 -9.29
CA ALA A 22 -37.94 -25.37 -9.19
C ALA A 22 -37.76 -24.92 -7.74
N THR A 23 -36.82 -25.53 -7.03
CA THR A 23 -36.26 -24.93 -5.82
C THR A 23 -35.54 -23.67 -6.27
N THR A 24 -36.09 -22.51 -5.95
CA THR A 24 -35.33 -21.26 -5.91
C THR A 24 -34.08 -21.54 -5.08
N ALA A 25 -32.93 -21.64 -5.75
CA ALA A 25 -31.65 -21.67 -5.06
C ALA A 25 -31.60 -20.42 -4.18
N VAL A 26 -31.53 -20.61 -2.87
CA VAL A 26 -31.18 -19.53 -1.96
C VAL A 26 -29.83 -19.04 -2.44
N ALA A 27 -29.75 -17.84 -2.99
CA ALA A 27 -28.48 -17.21 -3.28
C ALA A 27 -27.74 -17.14 -1.94
N ILE A 28 -26.72 -17.98 -1.77
CA ILE A 28 -25.76 -17.78 -0.69
C ILE A 28 -25.10 -16.45 -1.05
N ASP A 29 -25.47 -15.39 -0.33
CA ASP A 29 -24.79 -14.10 -0.40
C ASP A 29 -23.40 -14.30 0.20
N LEU A 30 -22.49 -14.80 -0.63
CA LEU A 30 -21.12 -15.05 -0.25
C LEU A 30 -20.51 -13.70 0.08
N GLN A 31 -20.11 -13.50 1.33
CA GLN A 31 -19.42 -12.27 1.70
C GLN A 31 -18.08 -12.18 0.95
N PRO A 32 -17.78 -11.04 0.32
CA PRO A 32 -16.50 -10.86 -0.36
C PRO A 32 -15.35 -10.94 0.65
N THR A 33 -14.27 -11.62 0.27
CA THR A 33 -13.01 -11.63 1.02
C THR A 33 -12.38 -10.24 1.04
N THR A 34 -12.57 -9.47 -0.04
CA THR A 34 -12.07 -8.10 -0.16
C THR A 34 -13.00 -7.32 -1.07
N THR A 35 -13.22 -6.04 -0.73
CA THR A 35 -13.89 -5.08 -1.61
C THR A 35 -12.94 -3.92 -1.90
N ILE A 36 -12.74 -3.57 -3.17
CA ILE A 36 -11.97 -2.41 -3.62
C ILE A 36 -12.92 -1.42 -4.29
N TYR A 37 -12.66 -0.14 -4.07
CA TYR A 37 -13.42 0.98 -4.57
C TYR A 37 -12.55 1.81 -5.51
N LEU A 38 -12.99 2.00 -6.76
CA LEU A 38 -12.35 2.85 -7.75
C LEU A 38 -13.24 4.08 -7.98
N PRO A 39 -12.92 5.24 -7.39
CA PRO A 39 -13.84 6.38 -7.37
C PRO A 39 -14.14 6.95 -8.75
N ASN A 40 -13.20 6.88 -9.69
CA ASN A 40 -13.30 7.51 -11.01
C ASN A 40 -12.85 6.57 -12.12
N ILE A 41 -13.81 6.09 -12.92
CA ILE A 41 -13.59 5.30 -14.12
C ILE A 41 -14.31 5.96 -15.29
N THR A 42 -13.59 6.35 -16.34
CA THR A 42 -14.12 7.08 -17.49
C THR A 42 -13.91 6.32 -18.80
N LYS A 43 -14.84 6.53 -19.73
CA LYS A 43 -14.74 6.11 -21.13
C LYS A 43 -14.92 7.32 -22.03
N MET A 44 -13.84 7.75 -22.68
CA MET A 44 -13.85 8.86 -23.64
C MET A 44 -14.50 10.14 -23.07
N LEU A 45 -14.29 10.43 -21.78
CA LEU A 45 -14.91 11.58 -21.12
C LEU A 45 -14.26 12.87 -21.61
N GLY A 46 -15.04 13.76 -22.23
CA GLY A 46 -14.53 14.97 -22.88
C GLY A 46 -14.33 14.85 -24.39
N GLY A 47 -14.66 13.70 -25.00
CA GLY A 47 -14.63 13.52 -26.46
C GLY A 47 -13.83 12.28 -26.89
N GLN A 48 -13.58 12.14 -28.19
CA GLN A 48 -12.97 10.94 -28.77
C GLN A 48 -11.57 10.63 -28.22
N ASP A 49 -10.81 11.67 -27.88
CA ASP A 49 -9.47 11.60 -27.28
C ASP A 49 -9.49 12.10 -25.82
N GLY A 50 -10.67 12.03 -25.18
CA GLY A 50 -10.87 12.42 -23.78
C GLY A 50 -10.37 11.37 -22.79
N TRP A 51 -10.69 11.56 -21.52
CA TRP A 51 -10.25 10.67 -20.43
C TRP A 51 -10.69 9.22 -20.65
N ASN A 52 -9.74 8.34 -20.39
CA ASN A 52 -9.84 6.90 -20.34
C ASN A 52 -9.09 6.41 -19.11
N THR A 53 -9.69 5.54 -18.33
CA THR A 53 -9.11 5.07 -17.06
C THR A 53 -9.02 3.54 -17.02
N PRO A 54 -8.08 2.92 -17.74
CA PRO A 54 -7.81 1.50 -17.55
C PRO A 54 -7.47 1.21 -16.09
N PHE A 55 -7.87 0.03 -15.62
CA PHE A 55 -7.51 -0.45 -14.29
C PHE A 55 -7.05 -1.89 -14.32
N ILE A 56 -6.22 -2.22 -13.34
CA ILE A 56 -5.58 -3.52 -13.19
C ILE A 56 -5.88 -4.03 -11.79
N VAL A 57 -6.27 -5.31 -11.68
CA VAL A 57 -6.54 -5.97 -10.39
C VAL A 57 -5.63 -7.17 -10.26
N GLN A 58 -4.83 -7.24 -9.19
CA GLN A 58 -3.93 -8.36 -8.90
C GLN A 58 -4.48 -9.23 -7.78
N ASN A 59 -4.41 -10.56 -7.95
CA ASN A 59 -4.59 -11.50 -6.83
C ASN A 59 -3.32 -11.60 -6.00
N VAL A 60 -3.39 -11.11 -4.76
CA VAL A 60 -2.25 -11.08 -3.83
C VAL A 60 -2.31 -12.19 -2.78
N GLY A 61 -3.35 -13.02 -2.82
CA GLY A 61 -3.51 -14.18 -1.94
C GLY A 61 -2.83 -15.44 -2.46
N ALA A 62 -2.86 -16.49 -1.64
CA ALA A 62 -2.24 -17.78 -1.94
C ALA A 62 -3.14 -18.74 -2.74
N SER A 63 -4.41 -18.38 -2.98
CA SER A 63 -5.39 -19.20 -3.71
C SER A 63 -5.99 -18.43 -4.89
N ALA A 64 -6.51 -19.13 -5.90
CA ALA A 64 -7.24 -18.47 -6.99
C ALA A 64 -8.49 -17.76 -6.46
N THR A 65 -8.89 -16.66 -7.10
CA THR A 65 -10.06 -15.87 -6.70
C THR A 65 -11.02 -15.59 -7.85
N ASN A 66 -12.29 -15.47 -7.53
CA ASN A 66 -13.30 -14.93 -8.45
C ASN A 66 -13.51 -13.45 -8.15
N LEU A 67 -13.66 -12.63 -9.19
CA LEU A 67 -13.91 -11.20 -9.07
C LEU A 67 -15.25 -10.83 -9.68
N THR A 68 -15.91 -9.82 -9.11
CA THR A 68 -17.04 -9.11 -9.70
C THR A 68 -16.74 -7.62 -9.70
N PHE A 69 -16.91 -6.95 -10.84
CA PHE A 69 -16.77 -5.51 -11.01
C PHE A 69 -18.14 -4.90 -11.27
N GLU A 70 -18.65 -4.07 -10.36
CA GLU A 70 -19.91 -3.34 -10.52
C GLU A 70 -19.62 -1.89 -10.95
N PHE A 71 -20.00 -1.54 -12.18
CA PHE A 71 -19.87 -0.17 -12.70
C PHE A 71 -21.12 0.62 -12.35
N ARG A 72 -20.95 1.68 -11.58
CA ARG A 72 -22.02 2.55 -11.08
C ARG A 72 -21.92 3.91 -11.73
N ARG A 73 -22.97 4.33 -12.42
CA ARG A 73 -23.00 5.61 -13.13
C ARG A 73 -22.94 6.79 -12.17
N PHE A 74 -22.18 7.83 -12.48
CA PHE A 74 -22.05 9.00 -11.60
C PHE A 74 -23.35 9.80 -11.39
N SER A 75 -24.29 9.78 -12.35
CA SER A 75 -25.49 10.62 -12.29
C SER A 75 -26.50 10.18 -11.24
N ASP A 76 -26.61 8.87 -10.97
CA ASP A 76 -27.63 8.28 -10.09
C ASP A 76 -27.10 7.12 -9.22
N GLY A 77 -25.85 6.69 -9.44
CA GLY A 77 -25.21 5.56 -8.77
C GLY A 77 -25.77 4.19 -9.13
N ALA A 78 -26.61 4.10 -10.17
CA ALA A 78 -27.16 2.83 -10.64
C ALA A 78 -26.05 1.94 -11.22
N VAL A 79 -26.10 0.64 -10.90
CA VAL A 79 -25.22 -0.35 -11.55
C VAL A 79 -25.65 -0.50 -13.00
N VAL A 80 -24.79 -0.08 -13.92
CA VAL A 80 -25.05 -0.15 -15.36
C VAL A 80 -24.40 -1.36 -16.02
N LYS A 81 -23.37 -1.91 -15.39
CA LYS A 81 -22.64 -3.08 -15.87
C LYS A 81 -22.11 -3.88 -14.69
N SER A 82 -22.11 -5.21 -14.85
CA SER A 82 -21.35 -6.13 -14.00
C SER A 82 -20.44 -7.00 -14.86
N ARG A 83 -19.16 -7.11 -14.50
CA ARG A 83 -18.19 -8.02 -15.13
C ARG A 83 -17.70 -9.03 -14.10
N THR A 84 -17.65 -10.31 -14.47
CA THR A 84 -17.05 -11.35 -13.63
C THR A 84 -15.72 -11.85 -14.22
N VAL A 85 -14.76 -12.15 -13.35
CA VAL A 85 -13.51 -12.83 -13.70
C VAL A 85 -13.41 -14.09 -12.87
N ALA A 86 -13.29 -15.26 -13.50
CA ALA A 86 -13.26 -16.54 -12.81
C ALA A 86 -11.82 -17.03 -12.65
N GLY A 87 -11.47 -17.50 -11.45
CA GLY A 87 -10.23 -18.23 -11.19
C GLY A 87 -8.94 -17.45 -11.45
N LEU A 88 -8.90 -16.14 -11.15
CA LEU A 88 -7.68 -15.35 -11.23
C LEU A 88 -6.64 -15.96 -10.28
N ALA A 89 -5.54 -16.50 -10.82
CA ALA A 89 -4.55 -17.26 -10.06
C ALA A 89 -3.71 -16.35 -9.13
N PRO A 90 -3.11 -16.89 -8.05
CA PRO A 90 -2.17 -16.15 -7.21
C PRO A 90 -1.07 -15.46 -8.01
N GLY A 91 -0.77 -14.20 -7.67
CA GLY A 91 0.27 -13.41 -8.33
C GLY A 91 -0.06 -12.93 -9.74
N THR A 92 -1.21 -13.33 -10.31
CA THR A 92 -1.68 -12.86 -11.63
C THR A 92 -2.57 -11.64 -11.51
N SER A 93 -2.65 -10.90 -12.61
CA SER A 93 -3.45 -9.69 -12.72
C SER A 93 -4.46 -9.80 -13.87
N VAL A 94 -5.55 -9.04 -13.77
CA VAL A 94 -6.52 -8.83 -14.84
C VAL A 94 -6.60 -7.36 -15.18
N PHE A 95 -6.68 -7.06 -16.48
CA PHE A 95 -6.82 -5.71 -17.01
C PHE A 95 -8.27 -5.43 -17.44
N HIS A 96 -8.70 -4.18 -17.27
CA HIS A 96 -9.93 -3.66 -17.83
C HIS A 96 -9.66 -2.35 -18.57
N CYS A 97 -10.14 -2.27 -19.81
CA CYS A 97 -10.05 -1.08 -20.67
C CYS A 97 -11.46 -0.55 -20.91
N PRO A 98 -11.87 0.56 -20.28
CA PRO A 98 -13.18 1.18 -20.51
C PRO A 98 -13.41 1.54 -21.98
N ASN A 99 -12.40 2.08 -22.67
CA ASN A 99 -12.51 2.39 -24.10
C ASN A 99 -12.74 1.17 -25.00
N CYS A 100 -12.31 -0.01 -24.56
CA CYS A 100 -12.49 -1.28 -25.27
C CYS A 100 -13.83 -1.96 -24.94
N ASP A 101 -14.60 -1.38 -24.01
CA ASP A 101 -15.82 -1.97 -23.48
C ASP A 101 -17.07 -1.39 -24.17
N ASN A 102 -17.69 -2.18 -25.04
CA ASN A 102 -18.86 -1.75 -25.81
C ASN A 102 -20.14 -1.57 -24.99
N GLU A 103 -20.19 -2.07 -23.75
CA GLU A 103 -21.36 -1.94 -22.88
C GLU A 103 -21.35 -0.63 -22.07
N LEU A 104 -20.19 0.03 -21.96
CA LEU A 104 -20.08 1.35 -21.36
C LEU A 104 -20.39 2.44 -22.39
N ALA A 105 -21.20 3.43 -22.01
CA ALA A 105 -21.50 4.58 -22.85
C ALA A 105 -20.26 5.45 -23.06
N ALA A 106 -20.05 5.93 -24.29
CA ALA A 106 -19.02 6.92 -24.60
C ALA A 106 -19.32 8.26 -23.92
N GLY A 107 -18.29 8.95 -23.45
CA GLY A 107 -18.44 10.11 -22.57
C GLY A 107 -18.90 9.76 -21.16
N GLY A 108 -18.92 8.48 -20.80
CA GLY A 108 -19.42 8.00 -19.52
C GLY A 108 -18.39 8.12 -18.40
N GLN A 109 -18.89 8.38 -17.20
CA GLN A 109 -18.13 8.40 -15.95
C GLN A 109 -18.81 7.50 -14.92
N TYR A 110 -18.02 6.66 -14.28
CA TYR A 110 -18.45 5.55 -13.45
C TYR A 110 -17.58 5.47 -12.21
N SER A 111 -18.14 4.97 -11.13
CA SER A 111 -17.39 4.42 -10.01
C SER A 111 -17.43 2.90 -10.14
N VAL A 112 -16.41 2.21 -9.66
CA VAL A 112 -16.38 0.75 -9.70
C VAL A 112 -16.24 0.19 -8.29
N VAL A 113 -17.03 -0.84 -8.00
CA VAL A 113 -16.89 -1.67 -6.80
C VAL A 113 -16.43 -3.05 -7.23
N ILE A 114 -15.21 -3.42 -6.84
CA ILE A 114 -14.62 -4.73 -7.09
C ILE A 114 -14.83 -5.59 -5.86
N LYS A 115 -15.43 -6.77 -6.03
CA LYS A 115 -15.60 -7.79 -4.99
C LYS A 115 -14.75 -8.99 -5.35
N SER A 116 -13.93 -9.45 -4.41
CA SER A 116 -13.12 -10.65 -4.54
C SER A 116 -13.61 -11.75 -3.61
N PHE A 117 -13.62 -12.99 -4.10
CA PHE A 117 -14.11 -14.17 -3.37
C PHE A 117 -13.04 -15.26 -3.32
N GLY A 118 -12.49 -15.51 -2.13
CA GLY A 118 -11.53 -16.57 -1.84
C GLY A 118 -10.12 -16.06 -1.52
N SER A 119 -9.69 -14.95 -2.12
CA SER A 119 -8.38 -14.33 -1.84
C SER A 119 -8.43 -12.80 -1.83
N PRO A 120 -7.52 -12.14 -1.12
CA PRO A 120 -7.33 -10.69 -1.22
C PRO A 120 -6.84 -10.28 -2.61
N VAL A 121 -7.20 -9.06 -3.00
CA VAL A 121 -6.74 -8.41 -4.22
C VAL A 121 -6.28 -6.98 -3.94
N VAL A 122 -5.48 -6.41 -4.85
CA VAL A 122 -5.17 -4.98 -4.91
C VAL A 122 -5.47 -4.47 -6.32
N ALA A 123 -5.63 -3.16 -6.50
CA ALA A 123 -5.89 -2.59 -7.82
C ALA A 123 -5.22 -1.24 -8.00
N VAL A 124 -4.81 -0.93 -9.23
CA VAL A 124 -4.33 0.40 -9.65
C VAL A 124 -5.18 0.88 -10.81
N VAL A 125 -5.41 2.19 -10.88
CA VAL A 125 -6.05 2.85 -12.00
C VAL A 125 -5.07 3.81 -12.64
N ASN A 126 -4.95 3.73 -13.96
CA ASN A 126 -4.18 4.69 -14.74
C ASN A 126 -5.16 5.51 -15.56
N GLU A 127 -5.08 6.83 -15.48
CA GLU A 127 -5.93 7.77 -16.19
C GLU A 127 -5.13 8.47 -17.26
N HIS A 128 -5.62 8.45 -18.49
CA HIS A 128 -4.98 9.11 -19.61
C HIS A 128 -5.99 9.86 -20.45
N GLN A 129 -5.56 10.98 -21.01
CA GLN A 129 -6.28 11.66 -22.09
C GLN A 129 -5.31 12.22 -23.12
N ASN A 130 -5.86 12.67 -24.25
CA ASN A 130 -5.12 13.24 -25.37
C ASN A 130 -4.04 12.29 -25.92
N GLU A 131 -4.27 10.96 -25.89
CA GLU A 131 -3.30 9.97 -26.36
C GLU A 131 -2.94 10.20 -27.84
N ALA A 132 -3.89 10.66 -28.66
CA ALA A 132 -3.66 10.99 -30.07
C ALA A 132 -2.90 12.31 -30.27
N ASN A 133 -2.78 13.17 -29.25
CA ASN A 133 -1.97 14.38 -29.28
C ASN A 133 -0.86 14.35 -28.20
N PRO A 134 0.34 13.86 -28.56
CA PRO A 134 1.44 13.70 -27.60
C PRO A 134 1.85 14.98 -26.87
N GLN A 135 1.62 16.17 -27.44
CA GLN A 135 1.96 17.43 -26.76
C GLN A 135 0.98 17.83 -25.65
N ARG A 136 -0.21 17.22 -25.64
CA ARG A 136 -1.30 17.50 -24.69
C ARG A 136 -1.66 16.30 -23.83
N GLN A 137 -0.90 15.21 -23.92
CA GLN A 137 -1.12 14.03 -23.08
C GLN A 137 -1.12 14.45 -21.63
N GLU A 138 -2.05 13.87 -20.87
CA GLU A 138 -2.13 13.99 -19.42
C GLU A 138 -2.25 12.58 -18.84
N ALA A 139 -1.59 12.36 -17.71
CA ALA A 139 -1.49 11.07 -17.09
C ALA A 139 -1.62 11.19 -15.56
N LEU A 140 -2.47 10.36 -14.97
CA LEU A 140 -2.60 10.23 -13.52
C LEU A 140 -2.66 8.75 -13.16
N SER A 141 -2.35 8.44 -11.91
CA SER A 141 -2.60 7.11 -11.37
C SER A 141 -3.10 7.23 -9.94
N TYR A 142 -3.88 6.24 -9.52
CA TYR A 142 -4.29 6.13 -8.13
C TYR A 142 -4.50 4.67 -7.71
N ASP A 143 -4.31 4.44 -6.42
CA ASP A 143 -4.53 3.16 -5.79
C ASP A 143 -6.02 2.87 -5.58
N GLY A 144 -6.43 1.64 -5.86
CA GLY A 144 -7.76 1.17 -5.52
C GLY A 144 -7.98 1.19 -4.01
N LEU A 145 -9.06 1.83 -3.58
CA LEU A 145 -9.30 2.11 -2.16
C LEU A 145 -9.89 0.88 -1.47
N THR A 146 -9.21 0.40 -0.43
CA THR A 146 -9.57 -0.84 0.29
C THR A 146 -10.22 -0.57 1.65
N PHE A 147 -10.16 0.67 2.11
CA PHE A 147 -10.85 1.19 3.28
C PHE A 147 -11.17 2.67 3.08
N GLY A 148 -12.04 3.20 3.93
CA GLY A 148 -12.39 4.62 3.95
C GLY A 148 -12.36 5.18 5.36
N SER A 149 -12.68 6.46 5.49
CA SER A 149 -12.88 7.11 6.79
C SER A 149 -14.11 8.02 6.76
N THR A 150 -14.71 8.26 7.92
CA THR A 150 -15.71 9.33 8.11
C THR A 150 -15.07 10.71 8.15
N LYS A 151 -13.74 10.80 8.20
CA LYS A 151 -12.99 12.04 8.12
C LYS A 151 -11.77 11.89 7.21
N VAL A 152 -11.80 12.54 6.05
CA VAL A 152 -10.74 12.46 5.04
C VAL A 152 -10.10 13.83 4.89
N TYR A 153 -8.79 13.89 4.69
CA TYR A 153 -8.06 15.14 4.62
C TYR A 153 -7.29 15.21 3.29
N LEU A 154 -7.37 16.36 2.60
CA LEU A 154 -6.74 16.61 1.29
C LEU A 154 -5.82 17.86 1.40
N PRO A 155 -4.50 17.72 1.53
CA PRO A 155 -3.54 18.77 1.86
C PRO A 155 -3.42 19.80 0.78
N TYR A 156 -3.71 19.42 -0.46
CA TYR A 156 -3.70 20.29 -1.59
C TYR A 156 -5.04 20.11 -2.30
N VAL A 157 -5.77 21.23 -2.44
CA VAL A 157 -6.85 21.48 -3.38
C VAL A 157 -6.74 22.86 -3.99
N SER A 158 -6.53 23.00 -5.29
CA SER A 158 -6.34 24.27 -5.97
C SER A 158 -7.58 24.63 -6.77
N ALA A 159 -7.75 25.93 -6.94
CA ALA A 159 -8.77 26.51 -7.77
C ALA A 159 -8.07 27.55 -8.63
N LEU A 160 -7.66 27.18 -9.83
CA LEU A 160 -6.83 27.97 -10.76
C LEU A 160 -5.52 28.52 -10.16
N SER A 161 -4.86 27.84 -9.21
CA SER A 161 -3.64 28.38 -8.59
C SER A 161 -2.38 27.98 -9.36
N GLY A 162 -1.67 28.92 -10.00
CA GLY A 162 -0.57 28.57 -10.90
C GLY A 162 -1.04 27.90 -12.21
N GLY A 163 -2.35 28.03 -12.50
CA GLY A 163 -3.06 27.43 -13.64
C GLY A 163 -3.97 26.25 -13.25
N PHE A 164 -3.86 25.76 -12.02
CA PHE A 164 -4.16 24.37 -11.65
C PHE A 164 -5.71 24.27 -11.18
N TYR A 165 -6.65 23.40 -11.67
CA TYR A 165 -8.12 23.04 -11.35
C TYR A 165 -8.63 21.58 -10.99
N CYS A 166 -8.98 21.29 -9.72
CA CYS A 166 -8.86 19.90 -9.25
C CYS A 166 -10.12 19.30 -8.82
N THR A 167 -10.29 18.10 -9.30
CA THR A 167 -11.51 17.38 -9.06
C THR A 167 -11.31 16.51 -7.83
N VAL A 168 -11.94 16.90 -6.74
CA VAL A 168 -12.10 16.03 -5.56
C VAL A 168 -13.18 15.03 -5.89
N ILE A 169 -12.85 13.74 -5.97
CA ILE A 169 -13.78 12.66 -6.33
C ILE A 169 -13.94 11.74 -5.12
N SER A 170 -15.14 11.73 -4.54
CA SER A 170 -15.45 10.95 -3.34
C SER A 170 -16.36 9.77 -3.69
N GLN A 171 -16.00 8.57 -3.23
CA GLN A 171 -16.84 7.38 -3.30
C GLN A 171 -17.33 7.01 -1.91
N ASN A 172 -18.59 6.56 -1.81
CA ASN A 172 -19.17 6.06 -0.58
C ASN A 172 -18.91 4.57 -0.41
N LEU A 173 -18.13 4.22 0.60
CA LEU A 173 -17.73 2.84 0.94
C LEU A 173 -18.69 2.18 1.94
N GLY A 174 -19.69 2.94 2.42
CA GLY A 174 -20.72 2.47 3.33
C GLY A 174 -21.87 1.75 2.61
N SER A 175 -22.81 1.25 3.40
CA SER A 175 -23.99 0.52 2.93
C SER A 175 -25.26 1.38 2.79
N ALA A 176 -25.20 2.64 3.25
CA ALA A 176 -26.29 3.61 3.17
C ALA A 176 -25.84 4.89 2.45
N PRO A 177 -26.76 5.77 2.00
CA PRO A 177 -26.38 7.07 1.46
C PRO A 177 -25.54 7.89 2.46
N ALA A 178 -24.42 8.44 1.98
CA ALA A 178 -23.52 9.30 2.74
C ALA A 178 -23.93 10.76 2.59
N SER A 179 -23.96 11.51 3.70
CA SER A 179 -23.97 12.97 3.69
C SER A 179 -22.57 13.46 3.95
N VAL A 180 -22.00 14.21 3.01
CA VAL A 180 -20.60 14.63 2.99
C VAL A 180 -20.53 16.14 3.05
N THR A 181 -19.66 16.66 3.92
CA THR A 181 -19.31 18.08 4.03
C THR A 181 -17.82 18.24 3.80
N ALA A 182 -17.43 19.07 2.83
CA ALA A 182 -16.05 19.41 2.52
C ALA A 182 -15.76 20.85 2.95
N ASP A 183 -14.84 21.00 3.91
CA ASP A 183 -14.38 22.28 4.45
C ASP A 183 -13.04 22.66 3.81
N PHE A 184 -13.06 23.68 2.95
CA PHE A 184 -11.90 24.23 2.26
C PHE A 184 -11.30 25.37 3.09
N LYS A 185 -9.99 25.34 3.29
CA LYS A 185 -9.23 26.39 3.98
C LYS A 185 -7.96 26.72 3.21
N SER A 186 -7.78 27.97 2.79
CA SER A 186 -6.56 28.37 2.07
C SER A 186 -5.32 28.22 2.95
N TYR A 187 -4.14 28.07 2.33
CA TYR A 187 -2.88 27.89 3.06
C TYR A 187 -2.55 29.06 4.01
N ASP A 188 -2.90 30.29 3.62
CA ASP A 188 -2.79 31.49 4.47
C ASP A 188 -3.90 31.61 5.54
N GLY A 189 -4.89 30.72 5.49
CA GLY A 189 -6.06 30.68 6.36
C GLY A 189 -7.09 31.80 6.12
N GLN A 190 -6.91 32.65 5.11
CA GLN A 190 -7.75 33.84 4.89
C GLN A 190 -9.04 33.55 4.10
N LYS A 191 -9.08 32.47 3.32
CA LYS A 191 -10.21 32.08 2.49
C LYS A 191 -10.74 30.74 2.95
N THR A 192 -12.06 30.63 3.08
CA THR A 192 -12.74 29.39 3.46
C THR A 192 -14.00 29.18 2.63
N ALA A 193 -14.33 27.93 2.36
CA ALA A 193 -15.60 27.55 1.76
C ALA A 193 -16.08 26.22 2.33
N GLN A 194 -17.39 25.99 2.31
CA GLN A 194 -17.98 24.71 2.69
C GLN A 194 -18.91 24.24 1.58
N LEU A 195 -18.74 22.99 1.17
CA LEU A 195 -19.52 22.36 0.10
C LEU A 195 -20.10 21.04 0.62
N ALA A 196 -21.30 20.67 0.15
CA ALA A 196 -21.98 19.45 0.55
C ALA A 196 -22.30 18.55 -0.63
N ARG A 197 -22.30 17.24 -0.39
CA ARG A 197 -22.71 16.19 -1.35
C ARG A 197 -23.53 15.11 -0.64
N THR A 198 -24.41 14.47 -1.40
CA THR A 198 -25.05 13.20 -1.02
C THR A 198 -24.58 12.13 -1.98
N ILE A 199 -24.11 10.99 -1.46
CA ILE A 199 -23.50 9.94 -2.27
C ILE A 199 -24.14 8.60 -1.94
N VAL A 200 -24.76 7.93 -2.92
CA VAL A 200 -25.36 6.61 -2.69
C VAL A 200 -24.28 5.54 -2.44
N ALA A 201 -24.63 4.44 -1.77
CA ALA A 201 -23.70 3.36 -1.45
C ALA A 201 -23.00 2.81 -2.71
N GLY A 202 -21.67 2.71 -2.65
CA GLY A 202 -20.81 2.31 -3.77
C GLY A 202 -20.71 3.32 -4.92
N GLY A 203 -21.49 4.40 -4.92
CA GLY A 203 -21.45 5.46 -5.92
C GLY A 203 -20.43 6.54 -5.59
N SER A 204 -20.16 7.41 -6.57
CA SER A 204 -19.27 8.58 -6.41
C SER A 204 -19.97 9.90 -6.74
N GLN A 205 -19.40 10.99 -6.22
CA GLN A 205 -19.68 12.38 -6.59
C GLN A 205 -18.37 13.16 -6.64
N PHE A 206 -18.36 14.30 -7.32
CA PHE A 206 -17.19 15.16 -7.39
C PHE A 206 -17.46 16.60 -6.95
N ILE A 207 -16.38 17.30 -6.60
CA ILE A 207 -16.28 18.74 -6.44
C ILE A 207 -15.21 19.19 -7.41
N ASP A 208 -15.57 20.02 -8.38
CA ASP A 208 -14.65 20.56 -9.38
C ASP A 208 -14.70 22.09 -9.28
N PRO A 209 -13.60 22.76 -8.88
CA PRO A 209 -13.54 24.19 -8.66
C PRO A 209 -13.99 25.05 -9.84
N ARG A 210 -14.00 24.52 -11.07
CA ARG A 210 -14.56 25.21 -12.24
C ARG A 210 -16.07 25.44 -12.15
N PHE A 211 -16.78 24.63 -11.36
CA PHE A 211 -18.23 24.67 -11.20
C PHE A 211 -18.67 25.09 -9.79
N GLU A 212 -17.73 25.39 -8.89
CA GLU A 212 -18.02 25.78 -7.51
C GLU A 212 -17.83 27.28 -7.28
N PRO A 213 -18.90 28.10 -7.31
CA PRO A 213 -18.78 29.55 -7.19
C PRO A 213 -18.24 30.03 -5.83
N ASN A 214 -18.27 29.16 -4.81
CA ASN A 214 -17.75 29.45 -3.48
C ASN A 214 -16.23 29.26 -3.36
N LEU A 215 -15.58 28.64 -4.36
CA LEU A 215 -14.13 28.49 -4.39
C LEU A 215 -13.50 29.68 -5.13
N THR A 216 -12.49 30.28 -4.51
CA THR A 216 -11.84 31.48 -5.05
C THR A 216 -10.73 31.07 -6.01
N ALA A 217 -10.83 31.47 -7.28
CA ALA A 217 -9.78 31.28 -8.27
C ALA A 217 -8.42 31.89 -7.81
N GLY A 218 -7.31 31.27 -8.23
CA GLY A 218 -5.96 31.60 -7.79
C GLY A 218 -5.63 31.18 -6.35
N THR A 219 -6.31 30.17 -5.79
CA THR A 219 -6.14 29.78 -4.38
C THR A 219 -5.77 28.31 -4.25
N GLU A 220 -4.81 28.00 -3.37
CA GLU A 220 -4.55 26.65 -2.87
C GLU A 220 -5.22 26.49 -1.49
N TYR A 221 -5.94 25.40 -1.32
CA TYR A 221 -6.70 24.99 -0.16
C TYR A 221 -6.13 23.70 0.41
N ALA A 222 -6.32 23.52 1.71
CA ALA A 222 -6.39 22.22 2.33
C ALA A 222 -7.87 21.93 2.61
N VAL A 223 -8.32 20.69 2.38
CA VAL A 223 -9.73 20.30 2.52
C VAL A 223 -9.86 19.24 3.59
N THR A 224 -10.87 19.38 4.45
CA THR A 224 -11.29 18.32 5.36
C THR A 224 -12.70 17.89 4.98
N LEU A 225 -12.88 16.61 4.66
CA LEU A 225 -14.19 16.02 4.41
C LEU A 225 -14.67 15.31 5.67
N SER A 226 -15.92 15.56 6.06
CA SER A 226 -16.63 14.84 7.12
C SER A 226 -17.85 14.12 6.52
N SER A 227 -18.13 12.90 6.96
CA SER A 227 -19.17 12.06 6.38
C SER A 227 -19.90 11.17 7.38
N THR A 228 -21.17 10.88 7.11
CA THR A 228 -21.99 9.91 7.88
C THR A 228 -21.70 8.45 7.55
N GLN A 229 -20.93 8.19 6.50
CA GLN A 229 -20.48 6.86 6.05
C GLN A 229 -19.00 6.93 5.66
N PRO A 230 -18.25 5.81 5.69
CA PRO A 230 -16.85 5.83 5.25
C PRO A 230 -16.74 6.27 3.80
N LEU A 231 -15.82 7.19 3.54
CA LEU A 231 -15.48 7.66 2.21
C LEU A 231 -14.07 7.25 1.82
N GLY A 232 -13.90 7.01 0.53
CA GLY A 232 -12.62 7.00 -0.15
C GLY A 232 -12.58 8.19 -1.11
N VAL A 233 -11.45 8.87 -1.21
CA VAL A 233 -11.32 10.09 -2.02
C VAL A 233 -10.07 10.00 -2.87
N VAL A 234 -10.21 10.33 -4.15
CA VAL A 234 -9.11 10.59 -5.07
C VAL A 234 -9.20 12.06 -5.46
N VAL A 235 -8.04 12.70 -5.61
CA VAL A 235 -7.96 14.10 -6.01
C VAL A 235 -7.21 14.16 -7.33
N ASN A 236 -7.95 14.51 -8.39
CA ASN A 236 -7.45 14.47 -9.76
C ASN A 236 -7.07 15.82 -10.29
N CYS A 237 -5.81 15.88 -10.69
CA CYS A 237 -5.00 17.02 -10.41
C CYS A 237 -4.00 17.24 -11.50
N HIS A 238 -4.35 18.21 -12.33
CA HIS A 238 -3.85 18.37 -13.67
C HIS A 238 -2.78 19.45 -13.67
N ASN A 239 -2.95 20.48 -14.46
CA ASN A 239 -2.98 21.77 -13.79
C ASN A 239 -4.07 21.61 -12.67
N ASP A 240 -3.83 20.92 -11.48
CA ASP A 240 -3.79 21.05 -9.95
C ASP A 240 -3.40 19.78 -9.13
N ASP A 241 -3.82 19.66 -7.83
CA ASP A 241 -3.62 18.98 -6.49
C ASP A 241 -2.76 17.77 -6.07
N ALA A 242 -2.81 17.40 -4.74
CA ALA A 242 -3.06 16.05 -4.15
C ALA A 242 -3.20 15.91 -2.56
N SER A 243 -3.16 14.68 -1.97
CA SER A 243 -3.46 14.32 -0.52
C SER A 243 -2.40 13.56 0.40
N ASN A 244 -2.73 12.75 1.46
CA ASN A 244 -2.21 12.79 2.88
C ASN A 244 -1.79 11.48 3.71
N GLU A 245 -0.68 11.37 4.53
CA GLU A 245 -0.54 10.72 5.93
C GLU A 245 0.84 10.79 6.75
N LEU A 246 0.98 10.14 7.95
CA LEU A 246 1.79 10.44 9.18
C LEU A 246 3.09 9.66 9.41
N ARG A 247 4.24 10.33 9.65
CA ARG A 247 5.54 9.73 9.26
C ARG A 247 5.40 9.07 7.90
N ALA A 248 4.98 9.92 6.99
CA ALA A 248 4.97 9.60 5.60
C ALA A 248 6.42 9.37 5.15
N PHE A 249 6.71 8.10 4.94
CA PHE A 249 7.74 7.68 4.03
C PHE A 249 7.28 8.13 2.66
N ALA A 250 7.94 9.15 2.14
CA ALA A 250 7.79 9.59 0.78
C ALA A 250 9.08 9.16 0.07
N PRO A 251 9.09 8.00 -0.61
CA PRO A 251 10.35 7.35 -0.99
C PRO A 251 11.23 8.18 -1.92
N TYR A 252 10.67 9.21 -2.57
CA TYR A 252 11.30 9.95 -3.64
C TYR A 252 11.02 11.46 -3.59
N VAL A 253 12.06 12.27 -3.67
CA VAL A 253 11.96 13.65 -4.17
C VAL A 253 13.12 13.93 -5.11
N SER A 254 12.95 14.89 -6.02
CA SER A 254 13.98 15.34 -6.94
C SER A 254 14.22 16.84 -6.84
N LYS A 255 15.46 17.24 -7.13
CA LYS A 255 15.78 18.63 -7.45
C LYS A 255 16.58 18.67 -8.75
N ASN A 256 16.02 19.31 -9.77
CA ASN A 256 16.61 19.48 -11.09
C ASN A 256 17.02 18.16 -11.78
N VAL A 257 16.30 17.07 -11.54
CA VAL A 257 16.57 15.76 -12.17
C VAL A 257 15.70 15.61 -13.40
N ALA A 258 16.31 15.54 -14.58
CA ALA A 258 15.57 15.54 -15.86
C ALA A 258 14.54 16.69 -15.97
N GLY A 259 14.89 17.87 -15.44
CA GLY A 259 14.01 19.05 -15.40
C GLY A 259 12.91 18.99 -14.34
N ARG A 260 12.86 17.95 -13.50
CA ARG A 260 11.86 17.78 -12.45
C ARG A 260 12.37 18.20 -11.07
N THR A 261 11.53 18.91 -10.34
CA THR A 261 11.76 19.31 -8.95
C THR A 261 10.50 19.10 -8.11
N SER A 262 10.69 18.66 -6.87
CA SER A 262 9.60 18.32 -5.96
C SER A 262 9.23 19.44 -4.99
N ARG A 263 7.95 19.46 -4.59
CA ARG A 263 7.42 20.18 -3.45
C ARG A 263 6.78 19.18 -2.49
N VAL A 264 7.07 19.33 -1.20
CA VAL A 264 6.48 18.51 -0.13
C VAL A 264 5.41 19.35 0.54
N VAL A 265 4.18 18.84 0.61
CA VAL A 265 3.05 19.50 1.27
C VAL A 265 2.67 18.67 2.49
N VAL A 266 2.56 19.31 3.65
CA VAL A 266 2.37 18.66 4.95
C VAL A 266 1.17 19.28 5.65
N GLN A 267 0.05 18.56 5.76
CA GLN A 267 -1.11 18.99 6.53
C GLN A 267 -1.11 18.37 7.93
N ASN A 268 -1.40 19.14 8.97
CA ASN A 268 -1.63 18.56 10.30
C ASN A 268 -3.04 17.95 10.37
N ILE A 269 -3.13 16.63 10.51
CA ILE A 269 -4.39 15.89 10.66
C ILE A 269 -4.73 15.53 12.11
N GLY A 270 -3.79 15.78 13.02
CA GLY A 270 -3.99 15.59 14.46
C GLY A 270 -5.00 16.56 15.06
N THR A 271 -5.32 16.32 16.33
CA THR A 271 -6.26 17.15 17.10
C THR A 271 -5.60 18.34 17.79
N THR A 272 -4.26 18.41 17.77
CA THR A 272 -3.47 19.48 18.40
C THR A 272 -2.43 20.05 17.42
N PRO A 273 -1.96 21.29 17.61
CA PRO A 273 -0.86 21.82 16.83
C PRO A 273 0.43 20.99 17.00
N ALA A 274 1.23 20.89 15.95
CA ALA A 274 2.49 20.14 15.95
C ALA A 274 3.55 20.78 15.04
N GLN A 275 4.84 20.51 15.29
CA GLN A 275 5.94 20.99 14.46
C GLN A 275 6.41 19.87 13.51
N PRO A 276 6.26 20.03 12.19
CA PRO A 276 6.80 19.06 11.24
C PRO A 276 8.32 19.13 11.17
N VAL A 277 8.96 17.97 11.06
CA VAL A 277 10.41 17.84 10.86
C VAL A 277 10.64 17.03 9.59
N LEU A 278 11.19 17.65 8.55
CA LEU A 278 11.52 16.97 7.30
C LEU A 278 12.95 16.42 7.39
N HIS A 279 13.11 15.11 7.19
CA HIS A 279 14.40 14.43 7.14
C HIS A 279 14.73 14.02 5.71
N TRP A 280 16.00 14.13 5.31
CA TRP A 280 16.44 13.69 3.98
C TRP A 280 17.89 13.21 3.90
N GLY A 281 18.14 12.44 2.83
CA GLY A 281 19.45 11.98 2.38
C GLY A 281 19.50 11.89 0.86
N SER A 282 20.69 11.75 0.26
CA SER A 282 20.78 11.40 -1.16
C SER A 282 20.13 10.03 -1.41
N LEU A 283 19.57 9.81 -2.60
CA LEU A 283 19.03 8.50 -2.96
C LEU A 283 20.13 7.43 -2.87
N GLY A 284 19.86 6.31 -2.19
CA GLY A 284 20.86 5.28 -1.87
C GLY A 284 21.92 5.69 -0.83
N GLY A 285 21.79 6.86 -0.19
CA GLY A 285 22.64 7.33 0.91
C GLY A 285 21.86 7.50 2.22
N PRO A 286 22.57 7.56 3.37
CA PRO A 286 21.93 7.67 4.68
C PRO A 286 21.19 9.01 4.82
N ILE A 287 20.08 8.99 5.58
CA ILE A 287 19.37 10.20 5.99
C ILE A 287 20.14 10.86 7.13
N THR A 288 20.85 11.94 6.83
CA THR A 288 21.73 12.65 7.78
C THR A 288 21.33 14.11 8.00
N THR A 289 20.39 14.63 7.21
CA THR A 289 19.97 16.03 7.26
C THR A 289 18.51 16.14 7.70
N PHE A 290 18.19 17.20 8.44
CA PHE A 290 16.83 17.52 8.83
C PHE A 290 16.56 19.03 8.78
N LEU A 291 15.29 19.38 8.64
CA LEU A 291 14.76 20.74 8.74
C LEU A 291 13.55 20.76 9.66
N ASN A 292 13.61 21.64 10.64
CA ASN A 292 12.43 21.99 11.42
C ASN A 292 11.55 22.92 10.58
N GLY A 293 10.31 22.50 10.35
CA GLY A 293 9.27 23.37 9.82
C GLY A 293 8.79 24.40 10.87
N PRO A 294 7.67 25.09 10.62
CA PRO A 294 7.10 26.07 11.54
C PRO A 294 6.90 25.47 12.93
N ALA A 295 7.18 26.25 13.98
CA ALA A 295 7.11 25.80 15.38
C ALA A 295 5.73 25.25 15.79
N SER A 296 4.67 25.60 15.05
CA SER A 296 3.32 25.11 15.28
C SER A 296 2.50 25.20 13.98
N VAL A 297 2.16 24.05 13.40
CA VAL A 297 1.14 23.93 12.36
C VAL A 297 -0.16 23.50 13.05
N ALA A 298 -1.22 24.32 12.97
CA ALA A 298 -2.51 24.02 13.60
C ALA A 298 -3.24 22.86 12.90
N PRO A 299 -4.16 22.14 13.57
CA PRO A 299 -5.03 21.14 12.92
C PRO A 299 -5.70 21.67 11.64
N GLY A 300 -5.63 20.87 10.58
CA GLY A 300 -6.10 21.18 9.23
C GLY A 300 -5.23 22.17 8.45
N ALA A 301 -4.25 22.83 9.08
CA ALA A 301 -3.33 23.75 8.40
C ALA A 301 -2.18 23.02 7.71
N VAL A 302 -1.53 23.72 6.77
CA VAL A 302 -0.51 23.17 5.87
C VAL A 302 0.82 23.90 6.04
N TRP A 303 1.90 23.15 5.92
CA TRP A 303 3.24 23.64 5.66
C TRP A 303 3.75 23.07 4.33
N THR A 304 4.42 23.88 3.53
CA THR A 304 5.06 23.46 2.28
C THR A 304 6.57 23.65 2.33
N TYR A 305 7.30 22.71 1.74
CA TYR A 305 8.72 22.82 1.49
C TYR A 305 9.00 22.59 0.00
N ASP A 306 9.47 23.63 -0.68
CA ASP A 306 9.75 23.60 -2.12
C ASP A 306 11.25 23.41 -2.37
N PHE A 307 11.63 22.28 -3.00
CA PHE A 307 13.03 22.00 -3.31
C PHE A 307 13.59 22.95 -4.37
N ALA A 308 12.75 23.56 -5.22
CA ALA A 308 13.19 24.50 -6.25
C ALA A 308 13.82 25.75 -5.65
N SER A 309 13.23 26.26 -4.56
CA SER A 309 13.72 27.44 -3.85
C SER A 309 14.74 27.12 -2.74
N SER A 310 14.96 25.84 -2.45
CA SER A 310 15.86 25.39 -1.39
C SER A 310 17.35 25.57 -1.71
N SER A 311 18.19 25.54 -0.67
CA SER A 311 19.65 25.45 -0.81
C SER A 311 20.17 24.01 -0.95
N VAL A 312 19.28 23.02 -1.01
CA VAL A 312 19.66 21.60 -1.11
C VAL A 312 20.36 21.36 -2.46
N PRO A 313 21.44 20.55 -2.54
CA PRO A 313 22.05 20.25 -3.84
C PRO A 313 21.11 19.50 -4.79
N ASP A 314 21.33 19.67 -6.08
CA ASP A 314 20.60 18.94 -7.12
C ASP A 314 20.77 17.42 -6.97
N GLY A 315 19.76 16.66 -7.39
CA GLY A 315 19.76 15.20 -7.35
C GLY A 315 18.48 14.59 -6.78
N GLU A 316 18.46 13.26 -6.75
CA GLU A 316 17.38 12.45 -6.19
C GLU A 316 17.62 12.16 -4.71
N ARG A 317 16.55 12.08 -3.92
CA ARG A 317 16.63 12.00 -2.46
C ARG A 317 15.57 11.09 -1.86
N SER A 318 15.90 10.54 -0.69
CA SER A 318 14.98 9.82 0.21
C SER A 318 14.52 10.80 1.29
N ILE A 319 13.22 10.81 1.63
CA ILE A 319 12.68 11.67 2.68
C ILE A 319 11.72 10.95 3.62
N TYR A 320 11.55 11.48 4.83
CA TYR A 320 10.37 11.23 5.66
C TYR A 320 10.04 12.46 6.51
N VAL A 321 8.80 12.58 6.99
CA VAL A 321 8.35 13.71 7.82
C VAL A 321 7.96 13.25 9.22
N GLY A 322 8.67 13.69 10.26
CA GLY A 322 8.35 13.42 11.66
C GLY A 322 7.73 14.61 12.41
N GLY A 323 7.59 14.47 13.73
CA GLY A 323 7.27 15.57 14.65
C GLY A 323 5.79 15.76 15.00
N GLY A 324 4.89 14.96 14.45
CA GLY A 324 3.47 15.07 14.77
C GLY A 324 2.56 14.29 13.85
N GLN A 325 1.26 14.55 14.03
CA GLN A 325 0.20 13.94 13.27
C GLN A 325 -0.03 14.61 11.91
N PHE A 326 0.88 14.34 10.97
CA PHE A 326 0.89 14.92 9.64
C PHE A 326 0.35 14.04 8.56
N ALA A 327 0.11 14.68 7.44
CA ALA A 327 -0.30 14.03 6.26
C ALA A 327 0.39 14.67 5.05
N VAL A 328 1.13 13.84 4.30
CA VAL A 328 2.14 14.30 3.35
C VAL A 328 1.84 13.92 1.92
N LEU A 329 1.99 14.91 1.07
CA LEU A 329 2.03 14.81 -0.38
C LEU A 329 3.43 15.17 -0.88
N VAL A 330 3.91 14.43 -1.88
CA VAL A 330 4.97 14.89 -2.77
C VAL A 330 4.40 15.15 -4.14
N ASP A 331 4.51 16.40 -4.60
CA ASP A 331 4.31 16.73 -6.01
C ASP A 331 5.68 16.96 -6.67
N THR A 332 5.88 16.44 -7.88
CA THR A 332 7.12 16.55 -8.64
C THR A 332 6.81 17.06 -10.03
N ARG A 333 7.39 18.21 -10.38
CA ARG A 333 6.99 18.99 -11.55
C ARG A 333 8.17 19.36 -12.42
N SER A 334 7.96 19.40 -13.72
CA SER A 334 8.78 20.09 -14.72
C SER A 334 7.93 21.14 -15.42
N THR A 335 8.47 21.78 -16.46
CA THR A 335 7.70 22.69 -17.32
C THR A 335 6.60 21.99 -18.13
N THR A 336 6.65 20.66 -18.28
CA THR A 336 5.71 19.90 -19.13
C THR A 336 5.08 18.69 -18.46
N THR A 337 5.54 18.28 -17.28
CA THR A 337 5.05 17.07 -16.60
C THR A 337 4.81 17.33 -15.12
N ALA A 338 3.80 16.71 -14.55
CA ALA A 338 3.57 16.65 -13.12
C ALA A 338 3.32 15.20 -12.69
N MET A 339 3.66 14.87 -11.45
CA MET A 339 3.33 13.59 -10.84
C MET A 339 3.23 13.81 -9.34
N GLY A 340 2.26 13.17 -8.71
CA GLY A 340 2.02 13.27 -7.27
C GLY A 340 1.90 11.88 -6.67
N PHE A 341 2.33 11.73 -5.42
CA PHE A 341 2.04 10.57 -4.61
C PHE A 341 2.04 10.96 -3.13
N THR A 342 1.28 10.21 -2.34
CA THR A 342 1.13 10.36 -0.90
C THR A 342 2.19 9.54 -0.16
N GLY A 343 2.61 10.03 1.00
CA GLY A 343 3.53 9.26 1.83
C GLY A 343 2.79 8.23 2.68
N GLY A 344 3.35 7.02 2.79
CA GLY A 344 2.77 5.92 3.56
C GLY A 344 3.26 5.89 5.00
N ALA A 345 2.34 5.62 5.94
CA ALA A 345 2.62 5.44 7.37
C ALA A 345 2.70 3.96 7.80
N GLU A 346 2.18 3.05 6.98
CA GLU A 346 2.06 1.64 7.34
C GLU A 346 3.34 0.87 7.05
N TYR A 347 3.83 0.16 8.07
CA TYR A 347 4.92 -0.79 7.97
C TYR A 347 4.44 -2.12 7.44
N ALA A 348 4.87 -2.50 6.23
CA ALA A 348 4.52 -3.77 5.62
C ALA A 348 5.76 -4.58 5.24
N ASN A 349 5.74 -5.86 5.62
CA ASN A 349 6.71 -6.86 5.17
C ASN A 349 6.37 -7.39 3.75
N ARG A 350 5.19 -7.06 3.23
CA ARG A 350 4.76 -7.37 1.85
C ARG A 350 4.08 -6.15 1.22
N VAL A 351 4.61 -5.72 0.09
CA VAL A 351 4.07 -4.62 -0.73
C VAL A 351 3.87 -5.11 -2.15
N TYR A 352 2.76 -4.74 -2.78
CA TYR A 352 2.31 -5.22 -4.07
C TYR A 352 2.23 -4.08 -5.09
N LEU A 353 2.84 -4.29 -6.25
CA LEU A 353 2.89 -3.34 -7.36
C LEU A 353 2.25 -4.02 -8.58
N PRO A 354 0.96 -3.79 -8.85
CA PRO A 354 0.20 -4.57 -9.82
C PRO A 354 0.55 -4.27 -11.28
N ASN A 355 1.20 -3.13 -11.56
CA ASN A 355 1.56 -2.69 -12.91
C ASN A 355 2.97 -2.10 -12.95
N ILE A 356 3.91 -2.89 -13.43
CA ILE A 356 5.29 -2.49 -13.69
C ILE A 356 5.59 -2.75 -15.15
N THR A 357 5.98 -1.73 -15.90
CA THR A 357 6.22 -1.81 -17.33
C THR A 357 7.68 -1.61 -17.67
N ARG A 358 8.15 -2.35 -18.68
CA ARG A 358 9.42 -2.09 -19.34
C ARG A 358 9.13 -1.75 -20.79
N THR A 359 9.32 -0.48 -21.15
CA THR A 359 9.17 0.04 -22.53
C THR A 359 7.86 -0.40 -23.21
N LEU A 360 6.74 -0.38 -22.47
CA LEU A 360 5.43 -0.80 -22.98
C LEU A 360 4.89 0.20 -24.02
N GLY A 361 4.60 -0.29 -25.22
CA GLY A 361 4.33 0.51 -26.40
C GLY A 361 5.58 0.90 -27.18
N GLY A 362 6.67 0.13 -27.07
CA GLY A 362 7.92 0.30 -27.81
C GLY A 362 9.00 1.13 -27.07
N PRO A 363 10.11 1.49 -27.74
CA PRO A 363 11.30 2.04 -27.09
C PRO A 363 11.09 3.33 -26.28
N SER A 364 10.14 4.18 -26.68
CA SER A 364 9.73 5.41 -25.97
C SER A 364 8.43 5.21 -25.18
N GLY A 365 8.03 3.96 -24.98
CA GLY A 365 6.85 3.55 -24.25
C GLY A 365 6.97 3.70 -22.75
N TRP A 366 5.92 3.32 -22.04
CA TRP A 366 5.85 3.40 -20.59
C TRP A 366 6.93 2.54 -19.94
N THR A 367 7.69 3.15 -19.03
CA THR A 367 8.63 2.48 -18.15
C THR A 367 8.36 2.90 -16.73
N THR A 368 8.36 1.95 -15.80
CA THR A 368 8.00 2.22 -14.41
C THR A 368 9.16 1.97 -13.43
N PRO A 369 10.09 2.91 -13.20
CA PRO A 369 11.02 2.80 -12.09
C PRO A 369 10.30 2.67 -10.74
N ILE A 370 10.78 1.77 -9.89
CA ILE A 370 10.28 1.55 -8.53
C ILE A 370 11.24 2.21 -7.57
N VAL A 371 10.76 3.01 -6.62
CA VAL A 371 11.58 3.51 -5.51
C VAL A 371 11.11 2.82 -4.23
N VAL A 372 12.00 2.04 -3.61
CA VAL A 372 11.71 1.26 -2.40
C VAL A 372 12.46 1.89 -1.23
N GLN A 373 11.72 2.30 -0.19
CA GLN A 373 12.27 2.88 1.03
C GLN A 373 12.21 1.88 2.18
N SER A 374 13.33 1.72 2.88
CA SER A 374 13.36 0.98 4.14
C SER A 374 12.62 1.76 5.22
N GLN A 375 11.69 1.08 5.89
CA GLN A 375 11.00 1.60 7.06
C GLN A 375 11.48 0.83 8.30
N ASP A 376 12.79 0.81 8.52
CA ASP A 376 13.50 0.01 9.53
C ASP A 376 13.83 -1.44 9.11
N GLY A 377 13.45 -1.86 7.90
CA GLY A 377 13.87 -3.14 7.32
C GLY A 377 15.32 -3.13 6.84
N TRP A 378 16.06 -4.21 7.06
CA TRP A 378 17.48 -4.34 6.65
C TRP A 378 17.68 -5.01 5.27
N ALA A 379 16.63 -5.62 4.71
CA ALA A 379 16.62 -6.15 3.35
C ALA A 379 15.20 -6.23 2.79
N ALA A 380 15.10 -6.22 1.45
CA ALA A 380 13.86 -6.47 0.73
C ALA A 380 14.12 -7.27 -0.56
N THR A 381 13.25 -8.21 -0.88
CA THR A 381 13.32 -9.04 -2.09
C THR A 381 12.20 -8.65 -3.04
N LEU A 382 12.51 -8.26 -4.28
CA LEU A 382 11.51 -8.01 -5.31
C LEU A 382 11.36 -9.27 -6.17
N LYS A 383 10.12 -9.73 -6.32
CA LYS A 383 9.73 -10.86 -7.17
C LYS A 383 8.90 -10.34 -8.34
N TRP A 384 9.35 -10.63 -9.56
CA TRP A 384 8.78 -10.12 -10.80
C TRP A 384 7.95 -11.19 -11.49
N TYR A 385 6.64 -11.00 -11.55
CA TYR A 385 5.70 -11.91 -12.18
C TYR A 385 5.26 -11.33 -13.51
N ARG A 386 5.41 -12.08 -14.61
CA ARG A 386 4.95 -11.61 -15.92
C ARG A 386 3.43 -11.52 -15.92
N PHE A 387 2.90 -10.40 -16.37
CA PHE A 387 1.46 -10.13 -16.34
C PHE A 387 0.63 -11.16 -17.13
N ALA A 388 1.15 -11.60 -18.28
CA ALA A 388 0.42 -12.45 -19.22
C ALA A 388 0.10 -13.86 -18.69
N ASP A 389 0.94 -14.41 -17.79
CA ASP A 389 0.85 -15.81 -17.35
C ASP A 389 1.16 -16.03 -15.86
N GLY A 390 1.57 -15.00 -15.12
CA GLY A 390 1.94 -15.10 -13.71
C GLY A 390 3.27 -15.76 -13.44
N VAL A 391 4.10 -16.03 -14.45
CA VAL A 391 5.39 -16.69 -14.25
C VAL A 391 6.36 -15.76 -13.52
N LEU A 392 6.98 -16.24 -12.45
CA LEU A 392 8.10 -15.55 -11.79
C LEU A 392 9.31 -15.54 -12.72
N VAL A 393 9.63 -14.39 -13.30
CA VAL A 393 10.72 -14.22 -14.28
C VAL A 393 12.03 -13.79 -13.65
N HIS A 394 11.96 -13.07 -12.52
CA HIS A 394 13.14 -12.52 -11.88
C HIS A 394 12.93 -12.35 -10.38
N THR A 395 14.01 -12.50 -9.62
CA THR A 395 14.05 -12.19 -8.19
C THR A 395 15.33 -11.41 -7.92
N GLN A 396 15.21 -10.29 -7.23
CA GLN A 396 16.35 -9.44 -6.86
C GLN A 396 16.30 -9.12 -5.37
N LEU A 397 17.47 -9.11 -4.75
CA LEU A 397 17.64 -8.72 -3.34
C LEU A 397 18.13 -7.27 -3.28
N LEU A 398 17.43 -6.45 -2.51
CA LEU A 398 17.84 -5.14 -2.04
C LEU A 398 18.39 -5.30 -0.63
N SER A 399 19.67 -5.00 -0.45
CA SER A 399 20.33 -5.12 0.85
C SER A 399 21.46 -4.10 1.04
N PHE A 400 22.17 -3.76 -0.04
CA PHE A 400 23.15 -2.68 0.00
C PHE A 400 22.46 -1.32 0.01
N GLY A 401 22.69 -0.51 1.06
CA GLY A 401 22.04 0.79 1.22
C GLY A 401 20.56 0.69 1.63
N PHE A 402 20.17 -0.40 2.30
CA PHE A 402 18.82 -0.60 2.83
C PHE A 402 18.79 -0.39 4.35
N GLU A 403 19.17 0.81 4.79
CA GLU A 403 19.09 1.24 6.19
C GLU A 403 17.82 2.06 6.44
N PRO A 404 17.37 2.21 7.71
CA PRO A 404 16.18 2.99 8.04
C PRO A 404 16.07 4.34 7.31
N GLY A 405 14.97 4.52 6.56
CA GLY A 405 14.67 5.72 5.79
C GLY A 405 15.41 5.84 4.45
N MET A 406 16.37 4.99 4.14
CA MET A 406 17.05 4.99 2.83
C MET A 406 16.14 4.44 1.73
N SER A 407 16.18 5.08 0.57
CA SER A 407 15.49 4.62 -0.63
C SER A 407 16.45 4.10 -1.70
N ILE A 408 16.04 3.04 -2.38
CA ILE A 408 16.72 2.46 -3.54
C ILE A 408 15.77 2.55 -4.75
N LYS A 409 16.26 3.10 -5.86
CA LYS A 409 15.54 3.09 -7.13
C LYS A 409 15.94 1.88 -7.97
N VAL A 410 14.95 1.18 -8.48
CA VAL A 410 15.06 0.02 -9.36
C VAL A 410 14.44 0.39 -10.70
N ASP A 411 15.26 0.46 -11.74
CA ASP A 411 14.79 0.70 -13.09
C ASP A 411 14.61 -0.65 -13.82
N PRO A 412 13.40 -1.02 -14.27
CA PRO A 412 13.18 -2.29 -14.97
C PRO A 412 14.02 -2.42 -16.26
N ARG A 413 14.45 -1.30 -16.87
CA ARG A 413 15.34 -1.32 -18.04
C ARG A 413 16.73 -1.85 -17.74
N SER A 414 17.19 -1.73 -16.48
CA SER A 414 18.50 -2.25 -16.07
C SER A 414 18.50 -3.75 -15.76
N ILE A 415 17.34 -4.42 -15.84
CA ILE A 415 17.19 -5.83 -15.46
C ILE A 415 17.11 -6.69 -16.74
N PRO A 416 18.20 -7.30 -17.22
CA PRO A 416 18.25 -7.97 -18.53
C PRO A 416 17.31 -9.18 -18.64
N GLN A 417 16.83 -9.73 -17.53
CA GLN A 417 15.86 -10.83 -17.48
C GLN A 417 14.43 -10.39 -17.85
N LEU A 418 14.14 -9.10 -17.83
CA LEU A 418 12.85 -8.57 -18.24
C LEU A 418 12.87 -8.31 -19.75
N SER A 419 11.80 -8.73 -20.43
CA SER A 419 11.54 -8.39 -21.83
C SER A 419 11.01 -6.96 -21.95
N ASP A 420 11.41 -6.30 -23.05
CA ASP A 420 10.82 -5.03 -23.50
C ASP A 420 9.34 -5.23 -23.91
N ASP A 421 8.61 -4.13 -24.02
CA ASP A 421 7.18 -4.11 -24.39
C ASP A 421 6.31 -5.04 -23.52
N THR A 422 6.65 -5.13 -22.23
CA THR A 422 6.05 -6.12 -21.33
C THR A 422 5.63 -5.51 -20.00
N GLN A 423 4.51 -6.00 -19.46
CA GLN A 423 4.00 -5.70 -18.12
C GLN A 423 4.33 -6.82 -17.13
N TYR A 424 4.56 -6.43 -15.88
CA TYR A 424 4.86 -7.27 -14.75
C TYR A 424 4.04 -6.83 -13.54
N ALA A 425 3.70 -7.77 -12.67
CA ALA A 425 3.35 -7.46 -11.29
C ALA A 425 4.57 -7.74 -10.40
N VAL A 426 4.84 -6.88 -9.43
CA VAL A 426 5.97 -7.04 -8.51
C VAL A 426 5.47 -7.20 -7.08
N THR A 427 6.03 -8.18 -6.37
CA THR A 427 5.86 -8.32 -4.92
C THR A 427 7.18 -8.00 -4.24
N ILE A 428 7.16 -7.07 -3.29
CA ILE A 428 8.28 -6.74 -2.43
C ILE A 428 8.09 -7.47 -1.10
N GLU A 429 9.08 -8.26 -0.70
CA GLU A 429 9.10 -8.98 0.57
C GLU A 429 10.25 -8.46 1.44
N ALA A 430 9.93 -7.80 2.54
CA ALA A 430 10.90 -7.17 3.40
C ALA A 430 11.14 -7.93 4.70
N ALA A 431 12.34 -7.72 5.26
CA ALA A 431 12.65 -8.11 6.62
C ALA A 431 11.79 -7.33 7.64
N ARG A 432 11.83 -7.76 8.90
CA ARG A 432 11.21 -7.03 10.01
C ARG A 432 11.58 -5.54 9.98
N GLY A 433 10.59 -4.68 10.20
CA GLY A 433 10.68 -3.23 9.96
C GLY A 433 9.80 -2.86 8.77
N GLY A 434 9.91 -3.59 7.66
CA GLY A 434 9.06 -3.36 6.49
C GLY A 434 9.57 -2.25 5.57
N VAL A 435 8.76 -1.94 4.55
CA VAL A 435 9.12 -1.05 3.44
C VAL A 435 7.94 -0.25 2.95
N GLY A 436 8.24 0.95 2.43
CA GLY A 436 7.34 1.71 1.57
C GLY A 436 7.85 1.65 0.13
N ALA A 437 6.96 1.80 -0.85
CA ALA A 437 7.36 1.90 -2.25
C ALA A 437 6.49 2.91 -3.00
N VAL A 438 7.05 3.48 -4.04
CA VAL A 438 6.34 4.27 -5.04
C VAL A 438 6.79 3.82 -6.41
N VAL A 439 5.86 3.79 -7.35
CA VAL A 439 6.11 3.51 -8.76
C VAL A 439 6.02 4.81 -9.52
N LEU A 440 7.06 5.14 -10.26
CA LEU A 440 7.07 6.31 -11.15
C LEU A 440 6.76 5.78 -12.55
N GLU A 441 5.60 6.07 -13.13
CA GLU A 441 5.30 5.68 -14.51
C GLU A 441 5.66 6.80 -15.47
N LEU A 442 6.63 6.55 -16.35
CA LEU A 442 7.24 7.56 -17.22
C LEU A 442 7.22 7.10 -18.68
N ASN A 443 7.01 8.01 -19.60
CA ASN A 443 7.25 7.76 -21.02
C ASN A 443 7.89 9.00 -21.69
N ASP A 444 8.40 8.83 -22.91
CA ASP A 444 9.14 9.88 -23.64
C ASP A 444 8.35 10.45 -24.83
N ARG A 445 7.01 10.33 -24.83
CA ARG A 445 6.15 10.73 -25.95
C ARG A 445 5.76 12.21 -25.95
N GLY A 446 5.97 12.93 -24.84
CA GLY A 446 5.73 14.38 -24.72
C GLY A 446 4.48 14.71 -23.89
N GLY A 447 4.18 16.00 -23.70
CA GLY A 447 3.11 16.42 -22.80
C GLY A 447 3.40 16.00 -21.36
N ASP A 448 2.35 15.71 -20.61
CA ASP A 448 2.41 15.17 -19.26
C ASP A 448 2.51 13.63 -19.32
N SER A 449 3.76 13.19 -19.54
CA SER A 449 4.20 11.78 -19.64
C SER A 449 4.77 11.25 -18.32
N ALA A 450 4.15 11.61 -17.20
CA ALA A 450 4.55 11.17 -15.89
C ALA A 450 3.33 10.95 -15.00
N MET A 451 3.31 9.88 -14.24
CA MET A 451 2.37 9.65 -13.14
C MET A 451 3.04 8.78 -12.08
N ALA A 452 2.42 8.64 -10.92
CA ALA A 452 2.93 7.77 -9.88
C ALA A 452 1.78 7.15 -9.08
N TYR A 453 2.07 6.00 -8.49
CA TYR A 453 1.17 5.33 -7.55
C TYR A 453 1.99 4.66 -6.43
N GLU A 454 1.33 4.38 -5.31
CA GLU A 454 1.96 3.89 -4.10
C GLU A 454 2.01 2.36 -4.03
N GLY A 455 2.95 1.85 -3.25
CA GLY A 455 3.01 0.44 -2.96
C GLY A 455 1.83 -0.01 -2.11
N MET A 456 1.06 -0.99 -2.59
CA MET A 456 -0.16 -1.42 -1.92
C MET A 456 0.12 -2.53 -0.90
N VAL A 457 -0.60 -2.49 0.22
CA VAL A 457 -0.62 -3.59 1.20
C VAL A 457 -1.89 -4.42 1.05
N GLN A 458 -1.94 -5.58 1.70
CA GLN A 458 -3.15 -6.39 1.72
C GLN A 458 -4.32 -5.60 2.33
N SER A 459 -5.49 -5.67 1.68
CA SER A 459 -6.70 -5.01 2.15
C SER A 459 -7.13 -5.46 3.54
N PRO A 460 -7.77 -4.57 4.32
CA PRO A 460 -8.35 -4.94 5.60
C PRO A 460 -9.34 -6.11 5.50
N SER A 461 -9.28 -7.00 6.48
CA SER A 461 -10.15 -8.19 6.56
C SER A 461 -11.59 -7.87 6.98
N ALA A 462 -11.83 -6.67 7.51
CA ALA A 462 -13.15 -6.19 7.89
C ALA A 462 -13.39 -4.77 7.35
N ALA A 463 -14.67 -4.42 7.19
CA ALA A 463 -15.09 -3.08 6.80
C ALA A 463 -14.76 -2.03 7.87
N PHE A 464 -14.69 -0.77 7.43
CA PHE A 464 -14.50 0.38 8.33
C PHE A 464 -15.50 0.36 9.51
N GLY A 465 -15.01 0.78 10.68
CA GLY A 465 -15.79 0.77 11.92
C GLY A 465 -15.74 -0.56 12.68
N THR A 466 -15.22 -1.63 12.07
CA THR A 466 -15.04 -2.93 12.71
C THR A 466 -13.56 -3.19 12.98
N SER A 467 -13.18 -3.27 14.26
CA SER A 467 -11.80 -3.55 14.65
C SER A 467 -11.38 -4.95 14.19
N SER A 468 -10.25 -5.04 13.49
CA SER A 468 -9.77 -6.30 12.90
C SER A 468 -8.26 -6.26 12.66
N CYS A 469 -7.66 -7.44 12.43
CA CYS A 469 -6.27 -7.56 12.01
C CYS A 469 -6.19 -8.16 10.61
N SER A 470 -5.20 -7.71 9.84
CA SER A 470 -4.99 -8.13 8.46
C SER A 470 -3.53 -8.53 8.23
N PRO A 471 -3.26 -9.74 7.73
CA PRO A 471 -4.22 -10.85 7.56
C PRO A 471 -4.83 -11.31 8.90
N THR A 472 -5.94 -12.05 8.88
CA THR A 472 -6.51 -12.64 10.11
C THR A 472 -5.73 -13.87 10.58
N ALA A 473 -4.93 -14.47 9.71
CA ALA A 473 -4.01 -15.53 10.02
C ALA A 473 -2.82 -15.51 9.06
N ASP A 474 -1.62 -15.72 9.58
CA ASP A 474 -0.39 -15.89 8.80
C ASP A 474 0.62 -16.70 9.62
N VAL A 475 1.79 -16.96 9.08
CA VAL A 475 2.86 -17.73 9.72
C VAL A 475 3.63 -16.91 10.75
N SER A 476 4.27 -17.59 11.69
CA SER A 476 5.24 -17.01 12.62
C SER A 476 6.32 -16.25 11.86
N GLY A 477 6.61 -15.02 12.26
CA GLY A 477 7.61 -14.15 11.61
C GLY A 477 7.00 -13.21 10.56
N ALA A 478 5.70 -13.29 10.29
CA ALA A 478 4.97 -12.31 9.49
C ALA A 478 4.49 -11.10 10.32
N SER A 479 4.14 -10.03 9.62
CA SER A 479 3.52 -8.82 10.17
C SER A 479 2.00 -8.82 10.03
N PHE A 480 1.32 -8.29 11.04
CA PHE A 480 -0.12 -8.14 11.11
C PHE A 480 -0.46 -6.66 11.34
N ILE A 481 -1.36 -6.09 10.54
CA ILE A 481 -1.84 -4.73 10.74
C ILE A 481 -3.20 -4.79 11.42
N CYS A 482 -3.25 -4.40 12.69
CA CYS A 482 -4.48 -4.36 13.48
C CYS A 482 -5.03 -2.94 13.52
N ARG A 483 -6.24 -2.74 13.00
CA ARG A 483 -6.96 -1.47 13.00
C ARG A 483 -8.08 -1.50 14.04
N PHE A 484 -8.19 -0.43 14.81
CA PHE A 484 -9.14 -0.26 15.89
C PHE A 484 -10.01 0.95 15.62
N TYR A 485 -11.32 0.84 15.88
CA TYR A 485 -12.28 1.92 15.63
C TYR A 485 -13.12 2.25 16.86
N GLY A 486 -13.58 3.49 16.93
CA GLY A 486 -14.44 3.99 18.00
C GLY A 486 -13.70 4.23 19.31
N LEU A 487 -12.43 4.60 19.24
CA LEU A 487 -11.65 5.15 20.34
C LEU A 487 -11.92 6.67 20.45
N PRO A 488 -11.73 7.31 21.62
CA PRO A 488 -11.96 8.76 21.76
C PRO A 488 -10.90 9.54 20.94
N PRO A 489 -11.30 10.37 19.95
CA PRO A 489 -10.36 11.11 19.12
C PRO A 489 -9.42 11.99 19.93
N GLY A 490 -8.13 12.02 19.58
CA GLY A 490 -7.11 12.80 20.27
C GLY A 490 -6.68 12.25 21.64
N ALA A 491 -7.28 11.15 22.12
CA ALA A 491 -6.87 10.55 23.38
C ALA A 491 -5.43 10.03 23.31
N THR A 492 -4.64 10.39 24.31
CA THR A 492 -3.25 9.96 24.49
C THR A 492 -2.95 9.95 26.00
N PRO A 493 -2.09 9.05 26.50
CA PRO A 493 -1.40 7.97 25.81
C PRO A 493 -2.33 6.78 25.54
N ILE A 494 -1.92 5.93 24.60
CA ILE A 494 -2.55 4.64 24.32
C ILE A 494 -1.90 3.56 25.17
N ASN A 495 -2.71 2.69 25.78
CA ASN A 495 -2.23 1.46 26.38
C ASN A 495 -2.50 0.29 25.44
N TYR A 496 -1.42 -0.29 24.91
CA TYR A 496 -1.43 -1.47 24.06
C TYR A 496 -1.19 -2.73 24.89
N LYS A 497 -1.97 -3.76 24.62
CA LYS A 497 -1.84 -5.09 25.21
C LYS A 497 -1.93 -6.15 24.11
N LEU A 498 -1.04 -7.13 24.12
CA LEU A 498 -1.09 -8.31 23.26
C LEU A 498 -1.15 -9.58 24.10
N SER A 499 -2.22 -10.36 23.95
CA SER A 499 -2.30 -11.67 24.59
C SER A 499 -1.46 -12.70 23.86
N ILE A 500 -0.68 -13.48 24.61
CA ILE A 500 0.22 -14.51 24.07
C ILE A 500 -0.07 -15.85 24.77
N PRO A 501 -0.72 -16.81 24.08
CA PRO A 501 -0.91 -18.18 24.56
C PRO A 501 0.31 -18.77 25.27
N GLY A 502 0.10 -19.19 26.52
CA GLY A 502 1.13 -19.84 27.35
C GLY A 502 2.22 -18.89 27.87
N GLN A 503 2.10 -17.58 27.67
CA GLN A 503 3.04 -16.57 28.14
C GLN A 503 2.31 -15.42 28.83
N ALA A 504 3.07 -14.54 29.49
CA ALA A 504 2.52 -13.29 30.01
C ALA A 504 2.12 -12.38 28.84
N ASP A 505 1.05 -11.60 29.05
CA ASP A 505 0.63 -10.59 28.08
C ASP A 505 1.72 -9.53 27.94
N PHE A 506 2.00 -9.11 26.70
CA PHE A 506 2.84 -7.95 26.45
C PHE A 506 2.01 -6.68 26.64
N THR A 507 2.56 -5.67 27.30
CA THR A 507 1.91 -4.38 27.50
C THR A 507 2.89 -3.24 27.26
N GLU A 508 2.43 -2.23 26.53
CA GLU A 508 3.22 -1.04 26.21
C GLU A 508 2.33 0.21 26.25
N GLN A 509 2.90 1.32 26.69
CA GLN A 509 2.24 2.62 26.66
C GLN A 509 2.84 3.46 25.54
N ILE A 510 2.03 3.83 24.56
CA ILE A 510 2.44 4.57 23.37
C ILE A 510 1.97 6.01 23.52
N ALA A 511 2.89 6.97 23.45
CA ALA A 511 2.62 8.40 23.56
C ALA A 511 2.11 9.01 22.23
N GLU A 512 1.23 8.29 21.54
CA GLU A 512 0.55 8.72 20.33
C GLU A 512 -0.92 9.02 20.63
N ALA A 513 -1.51 9.93 19.86
CA ALA A 513 -2.92 10.26 19.98
C ALA A 513 -3.78 9.40 19.03
N VAL A 514 -4.98 9.03 19.47
CA VAL A 514 -6.00 8.46 18.59
C VAL A 514 -6.30 9.44 17.45
N ALA A 515 -6.44 8.92 16.22
CA ALA A 515 -6.77 9.74 15.06
C ALA A 515 -8.08 10.50 15.24
N SER A 516 -8.26 11.56 14.46
CA SER A 516 -9.40 12.46 14.58
C SER A 516 -10.75 11.83 14.21
N ASP A 517 -10.75 10.69 13.51
CA ASP A 517 -11.92 9.86 13.21
C ASP A 517 -12.17 8.76 14.27
N GLY A 518 -11.36 8.71 15.33
CA GLY A 518 -11.45 7.70 16.39
C GLY A 518 -10.82 6.36 16.01
N SER A 519 -10.04 6.31 14.92
CA SER A 519 -9.27 5.13 14.53
C SER A 519 -7.86 5.14 15.14
N TYR A 520 -7.27 3.95 15.22
CA TYR A 520 -5.87 3.74 15.57
C TYR A 520 -5.40 2.43 14.94
N HIS A 521 -4.13 2.32 14.55
CA HIS A 521 -3.59 1.08 14.04
C HIS A 521 -2.26 0.71 14.70
N ILE A 522 -1.96 -0.59 14.75
CA ILE A 522 -0.69 -1.13 15.24
C ILE A 522 -0.25 -2.21 14.28
N THR A 523 1.03 -2.16 13.88
CA THR A 523 1.68 -3.26 13.16
C THR A 523 2.38 -4.18 14.17
N ILE A 524 2.10 -5.48 14.08
CA ILE A 524 2.58 -6.49 15.02
C ILE A 524 3.39 -7.54 14.25
N ALA A 525 4.66 -7.70 14.59
CA ALA A 525 5.45 -8.86 14.18
C ALA A 525 5.30 -9.97 15.23
N ALA A 526 4.75 -11.13 14.86
CA ALA A 526 4.40 -12.17 15.82
C ALA A 526 5.13 -13.50 15.55
N PHE A 527 5.75 -14.06 16.58
CA PHE A 527 6.59 -15.27 16.49
C PHE A 527 6.05 -16.48 17.25
N SER A 528 5.21 -16.24 18.25
CA SER A 528 4.65 -17.33 19.07
C SER A 528 3.34 -17.82 18.46
N LEU A 529 3.19 -19.14 18.36
CA LEU A 529 2.06 -19.78 17.66
C LEU A 529 0.73 -19.64 18.42
N GLY A 530 -0.38 -19.67 17.68
CA GLY A 530 -1.76 -19.69 18.19
C GLY A 530 -2.52 -18.37 18.06
N LEU A 531 -3.74 -18.34 18.58
CA LEU A 531 -4.61 -17.18 18.59
C LEU A 531 -4.05 -16.07 19.49
N ARG A 532 -3.99 -14.84 18.97
CA ARG A 532 -3.54 -13.64 19.66
C ARG A 532 -4.67 -12.61 19.68
N THR A 533 -4.76 -11.83 20.75
CA THR A 533 -5.70 -10.71 20.84
C THR A 533 -4.92 -9.44 21.19
N ALA A 534 -4.88 -8.52 20.24
CA ALA A 534 -4.41 -7.17 20.44
C ALA A 534 -5.54 -6.32 21.03
N THR A 535 -5.26 -5.56 22.07
CA THR A 535 -6.20 -4.65 22.72
C THR A 535 -5.55 -3.28 22.87
N VAL A 536 -6.26 -2.25 22.41
CA VAL A 536 -5.89 -0.86 22.53
C VAL A 536 -6.88 -0.18 23.47
N THR A 537 -6.35 0.52 24.47
CA THR A 537 -7.15 1.31 25.43
C THR A 537 -6.73 2.77 25.37
N ALA A 538 -7.70 3.64 25.14
CA ALA A 538 -7.54 5.09 25.07
C ALA A 538 -8.60 5.74 25.96
N GLY A 539 -8.18 6.49 26.98
CA GLY A 539 -9.08 6.97 28.02
C GLY A 539 -9.80 5.80 28.71
N ALA A 540 -11.13 5.79 28.70
CA ALA A 540 -11.96 4.74 29.29
C ALA A 540 -12.48 3.69 28.29
N VAL A 541 -12.03 3.73 27.03
CA VAL A 541 -12.53 2.85 25.96
C VAL A 541 -11.45 1.87 25.53
N SER A 542 -11.79 0.59 25.50
CA SER A 542 -10.94 -0.49 24.99
C SER A 542 -11.54 -1.10 23.72
N LYS A 543 -10.68 -1.41 22.76
CA LYS A 543 -11.02 -2.11 21.51
C LYS A 543 -10.05 -3.26 21.29
N SER A 544 -10.56 -4.38 20.82
CA SER A 544 -9.75 -5.57 20.58
C SER A 544 -9.91 -6.08 19.15
N ALA A 545 -8.85 -6.68 18.63
CA ALA A 545 -8.80 -7.39 17.38
C ALA A 545 -7.96 -8.66 17.56
N SER A 546 -8.29 -9.73 16.86
CA SER A 546 -7.57 -11.01 16.99
C SER A 546 -7.03 -11.49 15.65
N PHE A 547 -5.94 -12.25 15.73
CA PHE A 547 -5.31 -12.90 14.60
C PHE A 547 -4.66 -14.22 15.04
N THR A 548 -4.41 -15.12 14.09
CA THR A 548 -3.81 -16.43 14.36
C THR A 548 -2.40 -16.51 13.77
N VAL A 549 -1.45 -16.95 14.59
CA VAL A 549 -0.07 -17.22 14.16
C VAL A 549 0.10 -18.72 13.93
N ASN A 550 0.34 -19.09 12.68
CA ASN A 550 0.54 -20.46 12.22
C ASN A 550 2.03 -20.85 12.24
N SER A 551 2.29 -22.15 12.10
CA SER A 551 3.65 -22.67 12.02
C SER A 551 4.48 -21.98 10.92
N PRO A 552 5.77 -21.74 11.16
CA PRO A 552 6.62 -21.11 10.17
C PRO A 552 6.84 -22.00 8.94
N THR A 553 7.14 -21.39 7.79
CA THR A 553 7.47 -22.12 6.56
C THR A 553 8.96 -22.47 6.44
N PHE A 554 9.80 -21.88 7.29
CA PHE A 554 11.21 -22.23 7.44
C PHE A 554 11.74 -21.93 8.84
N GLY A 555 12.95 -22.36 9.13
CA GLY A 555 13.64 -22.03 10.38
C GLY A 555 15.10 -21.66 10.12
N VAL A 556 15.72 -21.06 11.12
CA VAL A 556 17.15 -20.72 11.13
C VAL A 556 17.82 -21.51 12.24
N GLN A 557 18.94 -22.16 11.94
CA GLN A 557 19.73 -22.88 12.92
C GLN A 557 21.19 -22.48 12.80
N ILE A 558 21.77 -21.95 13.88
CA ILE A 558 23.21 -21.70 13.95
C ILE A 558 23.94 -23.04 14.07
N THR A 559 24.84 -23.30 13.13
CA THR A 559 25.64 -24.53 13.05
C THR A 559 27.07 -24.34 13.56
N GLN A 560 27.54 -23.09 13.61
CA GLN A 560 28.83 -22.73 14.20
C GLN A 560 28.74 -21.36 14.88
N SER A 561 29.28 -21.25 16.09
CA SER A 561 29.35 -20.02 16.87
C SER A 561 30.68 -19.98 17.62
N GLN A 562 31.62 -19.18 17.12
CA GLN A 562 32.98 -19.04 17.67
C GLN A 562 33.41 -17.57 17.58
N ASN A 563 34.31 -17.12 18.45
CA ASN A 563 34.81 -15.76 18.37
C ASN A 563 35.46 -15.50 16.99
N GLY A 564 34.88 -14.57 16.22
CA GLY A 564 35.29 -14.24 14.85
C GLY A 564 34.60 -15.04 13.74
N MET A 565 33.66 -15.95 14.05
CA MET A 565 32.96 -16.74 13.04
C MET A 565 31.57 -17.22 13.49
N VAL A 566 30.58 -17.05 12.61
CA VAL A 566 29.23 -17.63 12.76
C VAL A 566 28.75 -18.24 11.46
N ALA A 567 28.11 -19.40 11.52
CA ALA A 567 27.46 -20.05 10.38
C ALA A 567 26.09 -20.59 10.76
N ALA A 568 25.18 -20.60 9.80
CA ALA A 568 23.81 -21.09 9.99
C ALA A 568 23.30 -21.85 8.76
N THR A 569 22.25 -22.63 8.97
CA THR A 569 21.43 -23.28 7.95
C THR A 569 20.00 -22.76 8.00
N THR A 570 19.41 -22.51 6.84
CA THR A 570 18.05 -21.97 6.65
C THR A 570 17.49 -22.40 5.29
N LYS A 571 16.39 -21.80 4.84
CA LYS A 571 15.83 -22.00 3.49
C LYS A 571 16.78 -21.44 2.42
N ALA A 572 17.00 -22.22 1.37
CA ALA A 572 17.76 -21.76 0.20
C ALA A 572 17.17 -20.47 -0.38
N GLY A 573 18.03 -19.50 -0.72
CA GLY A 573 17.62 -18.21 -1.23
C GLY A 573 17.11 -17.21 -0.17
N ALA A 574 17.04 -17.58 1.11
CA ALA A 574 16.72 -16.62 2.17
C ALA A 574 17.83 -15.57 2.30
N ALA A 575 17.47 -14.30 2.49
CA ALA A 575 18.43 -13.26 2.83
C ALA A 575 18.65 -13.29 4.34
N CYS A 576 19.90 -13.18 4.80
CA CYS A 576 20.26 -13.27 6.20
C CYS A 576 21.27 -12.19 6.60
N ILE A 577 21.22 -11.77 7.86
CA ILE A 577 22.21 -10.91 8.52
C ILE A 577 22.64 -11.57 9.83
N ALA A 578 23.85 -11.25 10.28
CA ALA A 578 24.34 -11.68 11.58
C ALA A 578 24.81 -10.50 12.43
N TYR A 579 24.72 -10.65 13.73
CA TYR A 579 25.29 -9.72 14.71
C TYR A 579 25.71 -10.49 15.97
N ALA A 580 26.58 -9.87 16.78
CA ALA A 580 27.07 -10.47 18.00
C ALA A 580 26.98 -9.47 19.16
N GLU A 581 26.34 -9.87 20.25
CA GLU A 581 26.25 -9.12 21.51
C GLU A 581 27.34 -9.61 22.46
N LEU A 582 28.15 -8.68 22.98
CA LEU A 582 29.21 -8.92 23.95
C LEU A 582 28.64 -8.98 25.39
N PRO A 583 29.41 -9.48 26.38
CA PRO A 583 28.93 -9.62 27.76
C PRO A 583 28.44 -8.30 28.39
N ASP A 584 28.96 -7.16 27.93
CA ASP A 584 28.60 -5.81 28.36
C ASP A 584 27.36 -5.23 27.65
N LYS A 585 26.68 -6.03 26.83
CA LYS A 585 25.52 -5.64 26.00
C LYS A 585 25.85 -4.72 24.83
N SER A 586 27.13 -4.49 24.53
CA SER A 586 27.53 -3.83 23.30
C SER A 586 27.50 -4.81 22.11
N PHE A 587 27.36 -4.29 20.89
CA PHE A 587 27.43 -5.09 19.67
C PHE A 587 28.80 -5.00 19.01
N VAL A 588 29.24 -6.10 18.39
CA VAL A 588 30.45 -6.12 17.58
C VAL A 588 30.32 -5.19 16.38
N ALA A 589 31.15 -4.14 16.35
CA ALA A 589 31.20 -3.18 15.26
C ALA A 589 32.06 -3.70 14.08
N SER A 590 31.50 -4.60 13.27
CA SER A 590 32.15 -5.07 12.04
C SER A 590 31.18 -5.16 10.87
N ASN A 591 31.49 -4.43 9.79
CA ASN A 591 30.75 -4.51 8.52
C ASN A 591 30.78 -5.90 7.87
N LEU A 592 31.79 -6.73 8.20
CA LEU A 592 31.87 -8.12 7.74
C LEU A 592 30.87 -9.05 8.42
N LEU A 593 30.36 -8.66 9.59
CA LEU A 593 29.36 -9.42 10.34
C LEU A 593 27.94 -9.02 9.92
N VAL A 594 27.68 -7.71 9.82
CA VAL A 594 26.35 -7.17 9.48
C VAL A 594 26.05 -7.12 7.97
N VAL A 595 26.90 -7.70 7.14
CA VAL A 595 26.62 -7.81 5.70
C VAL A 595 25.50 -8.81 5.45
N VAL A 596 24.52 -8.41 4.64
CA VAL A 596 23.44 -9.31 4.21
C VAL A 596 24.00 -10.35 3.23
N LYS A 597 23.70 -11.62 3.47
CA LYS A 597 24.07 -12.75 2.60
C LYS A 597 22.85 -13.57 2.23
N THR A 598 22.82 -14.07 1.00
CA THR A 598 21.81 -15.02 0.54
C THR A 598 22.27 -16.44 0.89
N ALA A 599 21.41 -17.22 1.52
CA ALA A 599 21.65 -18.63 1.77
C ALA A 599 21.78 -19.39 0.44
N ASP A 600 22.79 -20.24 0.33
CA ASP A 600 23.11 -20.97 -0.90
C ASP A 600 22.03 -22.00 -1.29
N GLY A 601 22.26 -22.73 -2.39
CA GLY A 601 21.31 -23.75 -2.89
C GLY A 601 21.03 -24.91 -1.92
N VAL A 602 21.85 -25.07 -0.87
CA VAL A 602 21.63 -26.05 0.22
C VAL A 602 21.27 -25.37 1.55
N GLY A 603 21.00 -24.06 1.53
CA GLY A 603 20.53 -23.30 2.68
C GLY A 603 21.61 -22.83 3.65
N LYS A 604 22.90 -22.86 3.29
CA LYS A 604 24.00 -22.44 4.19
C LYS A 604 24.33 -20.96 4.04
N VAL A 605 24.70 -20.34 5.16
CA VAL A 605 25.22 -18.97 5.23
C VAL A 605 26.27 -18.86 6.34
N SER A 606 27.29 -18.02 6.17
CA SER A 606 28.33 -17.81 7.18
C SER A 606 28.98 -16.44 7.11
N TRP A 607 29.53 -15.98 8.23
CA TRP A 607 30.24 -14.72 8.40
C TRP A 607 31.53 -14.93 9.17
N THR A 608 32.55 -14.16 8.81
CA THR A 608 33.82 -14.10 9.52
C THR A 608 34.15 -12.64 9.81
N TYR A 609 34.59 -12.36 11.02
CA TYR A 609 34.87 -11.00 11.51
C TYR A 609 36.08 -11.01 12.46
N PRO A 610 36.71 -9.85 12.74
CA PRO A 610 37.83 -9.79 13.66
C PRO A 610 37.45 -10.34 15.04
N THR A 611 38.33 -11.15 15.63
CA THR A 611 38.13 -11.69 16.97
C THR A 611 38.03 -10.56 18.00
N GLN A 612 37.16 -10.74 18.98
CA GLN A 612 36.91 -9.77 20.03
C GLN A 612 37.76 -10.10 21.27
N PRO A 613 38.42 -9.12 21.89
CA PRO A 613 39.13 -9.31 23.14
C PRO A 613 38.15 -9.37 24.33
N GLY A 614 38.66 -9.69 25.52
CA GLY A 614 37.88 -9.73 26.76
C GLY A 614 37.58 -11.16 27.21
N ALA A 615 36.77 -11.29 28.26
CA ALA A 615 36.40 -12.57 28.86
C ALA A 615 34.88 -12.66 29.04
N GLY A 616 34.35 -13.89 29.08
CA GLY A 616 32.94 -14.18 29.30
C GLY A 616 32.23 -14.76 28.08
N THR A 617 30.91 -14.89 28.19
CA THR A 617 30.06 -15.47 27.14
C THR A 617 29.35 -14.36 26.37
N ALA A 618 29.64 -14.29 25.07
CA ALA A 618 28.96 -13.47 24.10
C ALA A 618 27.91 -14.30 23.35
N THR A 619 27.03 -13.64 22.58
CA THR A 619 25.94 -14.31 21.85
C THR A 619 25.93 -13.88 20.39
N HIS A 620 25.98 -14.85 19.48
CA HIS A 620 25.66 -14.63 18.07
C HIS A 620 24.16 -14.66 17.85
N PHE A 621 23.73 -13.85 16.90
CA PHE A 621 22.39 -13.81 16.36
C PHE A 621 22.47 -13.93 14.84
N VAL A 622 21.59 -14.75 14.26
CA VAL A 622 21.41 -14.84 12.81
C VAL A 622 19.93 -14.64 12.52
N GLU A 623 19.62 -13.60 11.76
CA GLU A 623 18.28 -13.27 11.33
C GLU A 623 18.15 -13.51 9.83
N CYS A 624 17.10 -14.20 9.40
CA CYS A 624 16.85 -14.48 7.99
C CYS A 624 15.41 -14.15 7.59
N VAL A 625 15.22 -13.69 6.37
CA VAL A 625 13.92 -13.41 5.75
C VAL A 625 13.72 -14.21 4.47
N SER A 626 12.51 -14.74 4.29
CA SER A 626 12.03 -15.36 3.05
C SER A 626 10.51 -15.27 3.00
N ASN A 627 9.89 -14.98 1.85
CA ASN A 627 8.42 -14.95 1.72
C ASN A 627 7.71 -13.94 2.65
N GLY A 628 8.38 -12.85 3.02
CA GLY A 628 7.90 -11.88 4.02
C GLY A 628 7.86 -12.43 5.45
N GLU A 629 8.45 -13.60 5.71
CA GLU A 629 8.57 -14.24 7.01
C GLU A 629 10.01 -14.07 7.53
N THR A 630 10.18 -13.53 8.73
CA THR A 630 11.49 -13.31 9.38
C THR A 630 11.67 -14.22 10.59
N HIS A 631 12.85 -14.86 10.70
CA HIS A 631 13.23 -15.73 11.81
C HIS A 631 14.60 -15.41 12.36
N LEU A 632 14.75 -15.56 13.68
CA LEU A 632 15.97 -15.29 14.43
C LEU A 632 16.44 -16.56 15.15
N ALA A 633 17.72 -16.86 15.04
CA ALA A 633 18.41 -17.85 15.87
C ALA A 633 19.49 -17.16 16.70
N SER A 634 19.79 -17.70 17.88
CA SER A 634 20.90 -17.24 18.70
C SER A 634 21.73 -18.42 19.25
N ALA A 635 23.02 -18.18 19.47
CA ALA A 635 23.93 -19.18 20.02
C ALA A 635 25.09 -18.50 20.79
N PRO A 636 25.49 -19.02 21.96
CA PRO A 636 26.59 -18.45 22.72
C PRO A 636 27.96 -18.76 22.07
N PHE A 637 28.96 -17.95 22.40
CA PHE A 637 30.38 -18.24 22.19
C PHE A 637 31.23 -17.63 23.32
N ASN A 638 32.42 -18.17 23.55
CA ASN A 638 33.32 -17.67 24.58
C ASN A 638 34.36 -16.71 23.98
N LEU A 639 34.63 -15.63 24.71
CA LEU A 639 35.77 -14.76 24.49
C LEU A 639 37.04 -15.39 25.12
N PRO A 640 38.24 -15.10 24.58
CA PRO A 640 39.50 -15.76 24.94
C PRO A 640 39.94 -15.59 26.40
#